data_AF-A0A833L564-F1
#
_entry.id   AF-A0A833L564-F1
#
_cell.length_a   1.000
_cell.length_b   1.000
_cell.length_c   1.000
_cell.angle_alpha   90.00
_cell.angle_beta   90.00
_cell.angle_gamma   90.00
#
_symmetry.space_group_name_H-M   'P 1'
#
loop_
_entity.id
_entity.type
_entity.pdbx_description
1 polymer ?
#
loop_
_entity_poly.entity_id
_entity_poly.type
_entity_poly.pdbx_seq_one_letter_code
_entity_poly.pdbx_strand_id
1 'polypeptide(L)'
;MALIGNEGIQVSGFRKKSLRPVFHAGCLLTASLLSAALMISSGAFAQTAEPSQAEVALPVPPDVAEATARDLQSVARDAAPPTKPVENPVAAVERLVLPELPVADAKFDDIAPGKPAVAAIDPSPITDKPVELAQPAADAGALDLPEPPAVVVSVEVPKAVEPAAVTETVVSGVKPAESALRLDMDETRLRAMLEPSRTRYRLKPTEIDGFVAAYAAAEFRPFWLAEKGADVLLSPKVEALAAVLGAADQDGLDPVRLVSALPQTRKGAVPAEKRAEVDVQASLAAFLYARDARGGRLEPSRLSALMTPTLAIPAPGEVLDRLRAADARGVEGVLLAYQPQHAGYKALRKSLAKLREELSAPVLTGSVAGAEGAPHPTGTLPANWMEGAPLQPEKADPRVSMLRLRLGLSATANNLYDSELQNAVKAFQRANDLTPNARITPKTRAALENPNAPLTLADRKPDRHALLNAMLANMERWRWLPSDLGKLHVFVNVPDFQLKVMADGAVAHQARVIVGKPATQTPVFSDEMEHLIVNPSWGVPASILKKEFLPKMASDPDYAARRGFQVVRSGNSISIRQPPGERNALGFIKFIFPNQHAVYLHDTPNRSLFGNDVRAFSHGCVRVDKPFALAERLLAASTGQSEQQLRGLIGRGERMIKLTEKIPVHLTYFTVFVDETGTLQQRRDLYGHDARVKNALQL
;
A
#
# COMPACT_ATOMS: atom_id res chain seq x y z
N MET A 1 -34.50 47.72 5.96
CA MET A 1 -35.49 48.39 5.08
C MET A 1 -35.97 47.31 4.11
N ALA A 2 -37.12 46.69 4.38
CA ALA A 2 -38.46 47.18 4.01
C ALA A 2 -38.72 46.95 2.50
N LEU A 3 -39.34 45.79 2.16
CA LEU A 3 -40.76 45.64 1.74
C LEU A 3 -40.93 45.95 0.24
N ILE A 4 -41.43 45.03 -0.60
CA ILE A 4 -42.84 44.68 -0.90
C ILE A 4 -42.80 43.32 -1.68
N GLY A 5 -43.77 42.39 -1.68
CA GLY A 5 -45.09 42.34 -1.05
C GLY A 5 -46.26 42.14 -2.05
N ASN A 6 -46.56 40.89 -2.45
CA ASN A 6 -47.92 40.38 -2.80
C ASN A 6 -47.86 38.87 -3.14
N GLU A 7 -48.62 37.99 -2.46
CA GLU A 7 -49.98 37.50 -2.81
C GLU A 7 -50.02 36.58 -4.05
N GLY A 8 -50.67 35.40 -4.06
CA GLY A 8 -51.43 34.70 -3.01
C GLY A 8 -52.17 33.46 -3.58
N ILE A 9 -53.03 32.83 -2.75
CA ILE A 9 -53.97 31.71 -3.03
C ILE A 9 -53.46 30.27 -2.75
N GLN A 10 -54.08 29.64 -1.73
CA GLN A 10 -54.18 28.19 -1.56
C GLN A 10 -55.47 27.65 -2.20
N VAL A 11 -55.45 26.39 -2.68
CA VAL A 11 -56.62 25.50 -2.61
C VAL A 11 -56.17 24.09 -2.22
N SER A 12 -56.98 23.40 -1.42
CA SER A 12 -56.65 22.17 -0.69
C SER A 12 -57.07 20.87 -1.39
N GLY A 13 -56.14 19.90 -1.46
CA GLY A 13 -56.35 18.45 -1.22
C GLY A 13 -57.17 17.60 -2.21
N PHE A 14 -56.75 16.34 -2.40
CA PHE A 14 -57.61 15.14 -2.31
C PHE A 14 -56.77 13.83 -2.22
N ARG A 15 -57.41 12.65 -2.23
CA ARG A 15 -56.95 11.42 -1.56
C ARG A 15 -56.19 10.37 -2.41
N LYS A 16 -55.46 9.51 -1.67
CA LYS A 16 -54.85 8.19 -1.97
C LYS A 16 -55.53 7.27 -3.01
N LYS A 17 -54.71 6.32 -3.51
CA LYS A 17 -54.97 5.04 -4.27
C LYS A 17 -54.79 5.19 -5.80
N SER A 18 -54.30 4.20 -6.58
CA SER A 18 -53.69 2.88 -6.28
C SER A 18 -53.14 2.17 -7.54
N LEU A 19 -52.41 1.07 -7.34
CA LEU A 19 -52.29 -0.13 -8.20
C LEU A 19 -51.30 -0.16 -9.39
N ARG A 20 -50.78 -1.39 -9.59
CA ARG A 20 -49.89 -1.86 -10.67
C ARG A 20 -50.70 -2.22 -11.93
N PRO A 21 -50.03 -2.58 -13.02
CA PRO A 21 -50.35 -3.86 -13.66
C PRO A 21 -49.14 -4.80 -13.86
N VAL A 22 -49.44 -6.01 -14.35
CA VAL A 22 -48.58 -7.20 -14.55
C VAL A 22 -48.88 -7.78 -15.96
N PHE A 23 -48.13 -8.82 -16.38
CA PHE A 23 -48.24 -9.67 -17.60
C PHE A 23 -47.33 -9.23 -18.77
N HIS A 24 -46.35 -10.05 -19.21
CA HIS A 24 -46.41 -11.31 -20.01
C HIS A 24 -46.94 -11.07 -21.44
N ALA A 25 -46.50 -11.76 -22.51
CA ALA A 25 -45.34 -12.63 -22.78
C ALA A 25 -45.36 -12.97 -24.30
N GLY A 26 -44.28 -13.47 -24.92
CA GLY A 26 -44.42 -14.15 -26.22
C GLY A 26 -43.17 -14.30 -27.10
N CYS A 27 -42.99 -15.54 -27.60
CA CYS A 27 -42.23 -15.93 -28.80
C CYS A 27 -40.69 -15.75 -28.81
N LEU A 28 -39.89 -16.61 -29.48
CA LEU A 28 -40.11 -17.96 -30.01
C LEU A 28 -38.73 -18.64 -30.14
N LEU A 29 -38.66 -19.96 -29.91
CA LEU A 29 -37.46 -20.77 -30.18
C LEU A 29 -37.63 -21.51 -31.51
N THR A 30 -36.59 -21.48 -32.34
CA THR A 30 -36.37 -22.51 -33.38
C THR A 30 -34.93 -23.01 -33.28
N ALA A 31 -34.77 -24.32 -33.47
CA ALA A 31 -33.48 -25.01 -33.41
C ALA A 31 -33.13 -25.57 -34.78
N SER A 32 -31.84 -25.80 -35.03
CA SER A 32 -31.40 -26.76 -36.04
C SER A 32 -30.05 -27.35 -35.68
N LEU A 33 -29.97 -28.68 -35.68
CA LEU A 33 -28.76 -29.49 -35.56
C LEU A 33 -28.33 -29.93 -36.96
N LEU A 34 -27.02 -30.09 -37.20
CA LEU A 34 -26.53 -31.19 -38.04
C LEU A 34 -25.08 -31.55 -37.69
N SER A 35 -24.68 -32.77 -38.02
CA SER A 35 -23.52 -33.46 -37.44
C SER A 35 -22.43 -33.80 -38.46
N ALA A 36 -21.23 -34.06 -37.92
CA ALA A 36 -20.20 -35.00 -38.40
C ALA A 36 -19.52 -34.79 -39.77
N ALA A 37 -18.19 -34.87 -39.80
CA ALA A 37 -17.47 -36.05 -40.33
C ALA A 37 -15.94 -35.93 -40.11
N LEU A 38 -15.28 -37.09 -40.00
CA LEU A 38 -13.83 -37.28 -39.92
C LEU A 38 -13.34 -37.82 -41.27
N MET A 39 -12.18 -37.37 -41.78
CA MET A 39 -11.44 -38.10 -42.83
C MET A 39 -9.92 -37.94 -42.67
N ILE A 40 -9.20 -39.00 -43.06
CA ILE A 40 -7.76 -39.22 -42.86
C ILE A 40 -7.09 -39.48 -44.22
N SER A 41 -5.90 -38.93 -44.47
CA SER A 41 -4.85 -39.51 -45.35
C SER A 41 -3.62 -38.56 -45.40
N SER A 42 -2.35 -38.95 -45.62
CA SER A 42 -1.55 -40.14 -45.30
C SER A 42 -0.07 -39.76 -45.55
N GLY A 43 0.88 -40.30 -44.79
CA GLY A 43 2.33 -40.14 -45.05
C GLY A 43 3.13 -40.88 -43.98
N ALA A 44 3.98 -41.84 -44.37
CA ALA A 44 4.46 -42.91 -43.49
C ALA A 44 6.00 -43.13 -43.51
N PHE A 45 6.44 -44.13 -42.75
CA PHE A 45 7.82 -44.65 -42.51
C PHE A 45 8.66 -43.90 -41.44
N ALA A 46 9.31 -44.57 -40.46
CA ALA A 46 9.22 -45.98 -40.00
C ALA A 46 9.80 -46.18 -38.57
N GLN A 47 9.29 -47.21 -37.86
CA GLN A 47 9.92 -48.21 -36.94
C GLN A 47 11.15 -47.82 -36.05
N THR A 48 11.33 -48.27 -34.80
CA THR A 48 10.69 -49.24 -33.86
C THR A 48 11.14 -48.90 -32.41
N ALA A 49 10.89 -49.59 -31.27
CA ALA A 49 10.41 -50.94 -30.95
C ALA A 49 9.48 -50.96 -29.69
N GLU A 50 9.69 -51.89 -28.75
CA GLU A 50 8.78 -52.23 -27.61
C GLU A 50 9.48 -52.22 -26.23
N PRO A 51 8.70 -52.25 -25.12
CA PRO A 51 9.08 -52.94 -23.89
C PRO A 51 8.11 -54.08 -23.52
N SER A 52 8.64 -55.12 -22.84
CA SER A 52 7.89 -56.32 -22.43
C SER A 52 7.78 -56.48 -20.90
N GLN A 53 6.80 -57.31 -20.52
CA GLN A 53 6.37 -57.88 -19.23
C GLN A 53 7.51 -58.49 -18.36
N ALA A 54 7.37 -58.83 -17.05
CA ALA A 54 6.38 -58.55 -15.97
C ALA A 54 6.96 -59.10 -14.61
N GLU A 55 6.15 -59.09 -13.53
CA GLU A 55 6.27 -59.92 -12.29
C GLU A 55 7.45 -59.66 -11.29
N VAL A 56 7.46 -60.02 -9.99
CA VAL A 56 6.45 -60.35 -8.92
C VAL A 56 7.14 -60.30 -7.51
N ALA A 57 6.35 -60.19 -6.43
CA ALA A 57 6.61 -60.58 -5.02
C ALA A 57 7.42 -59.72 -4.02
N LEU A 58 6.89 -59.72 -2.78
CA LEU A 58 7.49 -59.31 -1.49
C LEU A 58 7.41 -60.51 -0.51
N PRO A 59 8.34 -60.65 0.45
CA PRO A 59 8.12 -61.37 1.71
C PRO A 59 8.32 -60.49 2.97
N VAL A 60 7.98 -61.03 4.16
CA VAL A 60 7.62 -60.27 5.40
C VAL A 60 8.55 -60.62 6.61
N PRO A 61 8.22 -60.50 7.94
CA PRO A 61 9.02 -59.71 8.90
C PRO A 61 9.59 -60.52 10.10
N PRO A 62 10.01 -59.83 11.18
CA PRO A 62 9.38 -59.97 12.52
C PRO A 62 8.95 -58.60 13.15
N ASP A 63 8.21 -58.44 14.27
CA ASP A 63 7.64 -59.40 15.24
C ASP A 63 6.41 -58.86 16.07
N VAL A 64 6.10 -59.53 17.19
CA VAL A 64 4.88 -59.58 18.08
C VAL A 64 4.57 -58.41 19.06
N ALA A 65 3.27 -58.10 19.25
CA ALA A 65 2.47 -58.06 20.52
C ALA A 65 1.20 -57.16 20.39
N GLU A 66 -0.01 -57.69 20.10
CA GLU A 66 -1.06 -58.16 21.05
C GLU A 66 -1.41 -57.18 22.21
N ALA A 67 -2.68 -56.90 22.57
CA ALA A 67 -3.99 -57.54 22.32
C ALA A 67 -5.12 -56.46 22.34
N THR A 68 -6.44 -56.64 22.08
CA THR A 68 -7.32 -57.80 21.74
C THR A 68 -8.57 -57.27 20.97
N ALA A 69 -9.62 -58.08 20.70
CA ALA A 69 -10.86 -57.67 20.00
C ALA A 69 -12.15 -58.41 20.49
N ARG A 70 -13.34 -57.85 20.16
CA ARG A 70 -14.70 -58.45 19.94
C ARG A 70 -15.81 -57.38 20.10
N ASP A 71 -17.00 -57.39 19.46
CA ASP A 71 -17.77 -58.32 18.62
C ASP A 71 -18.41 -57.54 17.42
N LEU A 72 -18.41 -58.01 16.17
CA LEU A 72 -19.33 -58.95 15.47
C LEU A 72 -20.80 -58.49 15.22
N GLN A 73 -21.10 -58.42 13.90
CA GLN A 73 -22.37 -58.80 13.20
C GLN A 73 -23.53 -57.78 13.11
N SER A 74 -24.34 -57.69 12.04
CA SER A 74 -24.47 -58.51 10.79
C SER A 74 -25.22 -57.80 9.63
N VAL A 75 -24.94 -58.26 8.40
CA VAL A 75 -25.83 -58.38 7.20
C VAL A 75 -26.47 -57.14 6.54
N ALA A 76 -26.35 -57.10 5.21
CA ALA A 76 -27.13 -56.28 4.27
C ALA A 76 -27.84 -57.15 3.22
N ARG A 77 -28.96 -56.69 2.63
CA ARG A 77 -29.38 -56.97 1.23
C ARG A 77 -30.64 -56.19 0.77
N ASP A 78 -30.50 -55.55 -0.38
CA ASP A 78 -31.44 -55.27 -1.49
C ASP A 78 -32.97 -55.07 -1.30
N ALA A 79 -33.46 -53.90 -1.75
CA ALA A 79 -34.56 -53.77 -2.73
C ALA A 79 -34.60 -52.34 -3.34
N ALA A 80 -35.14 -52.20 -4.56
CA ALA A 80 -35.01 -51.01 -5.43
C ALA A 80 -36.22 -50.02 -5.37
N PRO A 81 -36.17 -48.82 -6.00
CA PRO A 81 -37.05 -47.66 -5.71
C PRO A 81 -38.31 -47.59 -6.63
N PRO A 82 -39.28 -46.64 -6.44
CA PRO A 82 -39.16 -45.31 -7.11
C PRO A 82 -39.99 -44.11 -6.51
N THR A 83 -39.94 -42.97 -7.23
CA THR A 83 -40.94 -41.86 -7.36
C THR A 83 -41.26 -40.83 -6.23
N LYS A 84 -40.71 -39.62 -6.43
CA LYS A 84 -41.39 -38.28 -6.49
C LYS A 84 -42.00 -37.64 -5.20
N PRO A 85 -42.29 -36.31 -5.19
CA PRO A 85 -42.00 -35.42 -4.05
C PRO A 85 -43.25 -34.95 -3.27
N VAL A 86 -43.06 -34.42 -2.04
CA VAL A 86 -44.02 -33.50 -1.36
C VAL A 86 -43.33 -32.68 -0.24
N GLU A 87 -43.60 -31.37 -0.26
CA GLU A 87 -43.80 -30.35 0.81
C GLU A 87 -42.84 -30.11 2.01
N ASN A 88 -42.66 -28.81 2.28
CA ASN A 88 -42.21 -28.25 3.57
C ASN A 88 -43.37 -28.26 4.60
N PRO A 89 -43.07 -28.48 5.89
CA PRO A 89 -43.82 -27.87 6.98
C PRO A 89 -43.03 -26.73 7.64
N VAL A 90 -43.71 -25.60 7.85
CA VAL A 90 -43.21 -24.47 8.65
C VAL A 90 -43.31 -24.84 10.14
N ALA A 91 -42.24 -24.64 10.90
CA ALA A 91 -42.27 -24.68 12.37
C ALA A 91 -41.94 -23.29 12.95
N ALA A 92 -42.59 -22.94 14.06
CA ALA A 92 -42.63 -21.58 14.58
C ALA A 92 -41.30 -21.09 15.18
N VAL A 93 -41.02 -19.79 15.00
CA VAL A 93 -39.96 -19.09 15.73
C VAL A 93 -40.59 -18.39 16.94
N GLU A 94 -40.25 -18.85 18.13
CA GLU A 94 -40.64 -18.21 19.39
C GLU A 94 -40.02 -16.81 19.49
N ARG A 95 -40.83 -15.81 19.90
CA ARG A 95 -40.34 -14.45 20.13
C ARG A 95 -39.63 -14.38 21.47
N LEU A 96 -38.34 -14.03 21.48
CA LEU A 96 -37.70 -13.56 22.70
C LEU A 96 -38.41 -12.29 23.20
N VAL A 97 -39.09 -12.39 24.34
CA VAL A 97 -39.57 -11.25 25.11
C VAL A 97 -38.44 -10.86 26.08
N LEU A 98 -37.93 -9.63 25.93
CA LEU A 98 -37.02 -9.04 26.91
C LEU A 98 -37.82 -8.42 28.05
N PRO A 99 -37.38 -8.52 29.31
CA PRO A 99 -38.08 -7.92 30.45
C PRO A 99 -38.04 -6.39 30.36
N GLU A 100 -39.14 -5.75 30.78
CA GLU A 100 -39.20 -4.29 30.93
C GLU A 100 -38.34 -3.85 32.11
N LEU A 101 -37.48 -2.86 31.89
CA LEU A 101 -36.72 -2.18 32.94
C LEU A 101 -37.45 -0.89 33.32
N PRO A 102 -37.40 -0.47 34.61
CA PRO A 102 -38.16 0.66 35.10
C PRO A 102 -37.77 1.97 34.39
N VAL A 103 -38.77 2.66 33.85
CA VAL A 103 -38.63 3.94 33.16
C VAL A 103 -38.64 5.06 34.18
N ALA A 104 -37.60 5.90 34.18
CA ALA A 104 -37.64 7.23 34.78
C ALA A 104 -37.64 8.26 33.64
N ASP A 105 -38.79 8.91 33.42
CA ASP A 105 -38.92 9.99 32.44
C ASP A 105 -38.19 11.25 32.94
N ALA A 106 -37.10 11.61 32.26
CA ALA A 106 -36.43 12.89 32.44
C ALA A 106 -36.08 13.49 31.08
N LYS A 107 -36.61 14.67 30.78
CA LYS A 107 -36.21 15.48 29.62
C LYS A 107 -34.95 16.28 29.96
N PHE A 108 -34.09 16.45 28.97
CA PHE A 108 -32.79 17.09 29.15
C PHE A 108 -32.91 18.62 29.04
N ASP A 109 -33.31 19.27 30.13
CA ASP A 109 -33.14 20.72 30.36
C ASP A 109 -33.04 21.09 31.87
N ASP A 110 -33.53 20.26 32.80
CA ASP A 110 -33.59 20.57 34.24
C ASP A 110 -32.46 19.91 35.09
N ILE A 111 -31.20 20.34 34.96
CA ILE A 111 -30.19 20.19 36.03
C ILE A 111 -29.32 21.45 36.14
N ALA A 112 -29.64 22.32 37.11
CA ALA A 112 -28.78 23.41 37.57
C ALA A 112 -27.58 22.89 38.40
N PRO A 113 -26.46 23.64 38.51
CA PRO A 113 -25.19 23.09 39.01
C PRO A 113 -25.16 22.95 40.55
N GLY A 114 -25.16 21.70 41.03
CA GLY A 114 -24.93 21.33 42.44
C GLY A 114 -23.47 20.95 42.73
N LYS A 115 -22.96 21.31 43.91
CA LYS A 115 -21.58 21.03 44.38
C LYS A 115 -21.26 19.53 44.45
N PRO A 116 -19.98 19.12 44.29
CA PRO A 116 -19.58 17.73 44.48
C PRO A 116 -19.57 17.35 45.97
N ALA A 117 -20.28 16.28 46.31
CA ALA A 117 -20.08 15.55 47.55
C ALA A 117 -19.09 14.41 47.28
N VAL A 118 -17.87 14.52 47.81
CA VAL A 118 -16.88 13.43 47.79
C VAL A 118 -16.94 12.71 49.13
N ALA A 119 -17.49 11.49 49.13
CA ALA A 119 -17.27 10.57 50.23
C ALA A 119 -15.92 9.86 50.00
N ALA A 120 -15.00 10.02 50.95
CA ALA A 120 -13.73 9.29 50.94
C ALA A 120 -13.97 7.81 51.22
N ILE A 121 -13.17 6.94 50.60
CA ILE A 121 -13.03 5.53 50.97
C ILE A 121 -11.52 5.28 51.12
N ASP A 122 -11.10 4.94 52.34
CA ASP A 122 -9.69 4.68 52.65
C ASP A 122 -9.20 3.37 51.99
N PRO A 123 -7.96 3.36 51.44
CA PRO A 123 -7.29 2.13 51.05
C PRO A 123 -6.65 1.46 52.27
N SER A 124 -6.88 0.16 52.47
CA SER A 124 -6.15 -0.66 53.44
C SER A 124 -4.96 -1.40 52.81
N PRO A 125 -3.92 -1.77 53.58
CA PRO A 125 -2.54 -1.62 53.12
C PRO A 125 -1.82 -2.94 52.80
N ILE A 126 -0.79 -2.89 51.95
CA ILE A 126 0.22 -3.95 51.81
C ILE A 126 1.64 -3.35 51.75
N THR A 127 2.25 -3.27 52.94
CA THR A 127 3.68 -3.41 53.30
C THR A 127 4.78 -2.69 52.50
N ASP A 128 5.46 -1.78 53.19
CA ASP A 128 6.84 -1.36 52.90
C ASP A 128 7.87 -2.50 53.07
N LYS A 129 8.86 -2.52 52.16
CA LYS A 129 10.28 -2.59 52.52
C LYS A 129 11.14 -2.05 51.37
N PRO A 130 12.15 -1.21 51.63
CA PRO A 130 12.91 -0.54 50.58
C PRO A 130 14.03 -1.43 50.03
N VAL A 131 14.34 -1.27 48.74
CA VAL A 131 15.60 -1.68 48.13
C VAL A 131 16.28 -0.46 47.53
N GLU A 132 17.58 -0.40 47.75
CA GLU A 132 18.46 0.76 47.67
C GLU A 132 18.79 1.18 46.23
N LEU A 133 18.72 2.48 45.94
CA LEU A 133 19.20 3.08 44.70
C LEU A 133 20.49 3.86 44.98
N ALA A 134 21.59 3.41 44.36
CA ALA A 134 22.90 4.02 44.53
C ALA A 134 22.93 5.47 44.00
N GLN A 135 23.52 6.38 44.78
CA GLN A 135 23.76 7.76 44.39
C GLN A 135 24.93 7.84 43.39
N PRO A 136 24.86 8.68 42.33
CA PRO A 136 26.04 9.12 41.62
C PRO A 136 26.75 10.21 42.42
N ALA A 137 28.03 10.01 42.73
CA ALA A 137 28.87 11.02 43.36
C ALA A 137 29.20 12.17 42.39
N ALA A 138 29.29 13.38 42.92
CA ALA A 138 29.96 14.49 42.26
C ALA A 138 31.35 14.68 42.90
N ASP A 139 32.40 14.86 42.09
CA ASP A 139 33.14 16.12 42.03
C ASP A 139 34.15 16.16 40.86
N ALA A 140 34.69 17.36 40.61
CA ALA A 140 35.89 17.73 39.84
C ALA A 140 35.86 17.63 38.30
N GLY A 141 36.05 18.80 37.64
CA GLY A 141 36.43 18.86 36.22
C GLY A 141 35.98 20.11 35.45
N ALA A 142 36.28 21.32 35.94
CA ALA A 142 36.07 22.53 35.15
C ALA A 142 37.04 22.58 33.95
N LEU A 143 36.50 22.76 32.74
CA LEU A 143 37.26 23.14 31.55
C LEU A 143 36.58 24.36 30.92
N ASP A 144 37.35 25.44 30.85
CA ASP A 144 36.96 26.75 30.35
C ASP A 144 37.05 26.77 28.81
N LEU A 145 35.96 27.15 28.13
CA LEU A 145 35.90 27.30 26.67
C LEU A 145 35.03 28.52 26.33
N PRO A 146 35.47 29.39 25.39
CA PRO A 146 34.95 30.74 25.26
C PRO A 146 33.54 30.83 24.66
N GLU A 147 32.79 31.86 25.08
CA GLU A 147 31.48 32.20 24.52
C GLU A 147 31.58 32.56 23.03
N PRO A 148 30.71 32.02 22.15
CA PRO A 148 30.57 32.51 20.79
C PRO A 148 29.83 33.87 20.78
N PRO A 149 30.20 34.81 19.89
CA PRO A 149 29.71 36.18 19.93
C PRO A 149 28.21 36.29 19.61
N ALA A 150 27.52 37.15 20.35
CA ALA A 150 26.14 37.53 20.08
C ALA A 150 26.05 38.39 18.81
N VAL A 151 25.77 37.77 17.66
CA VAL A 151 25.47 38.48 16.41
C VAL A 151 24.00 38.89 16.40
N VAL A 152 23.73 40.11 16.84
CA VAL A 152 22.41 40.74 16.68
C VAL A 152 22.29 41.24 15.24
N VAL A 153 21.62 40.47 14.37
CA VAL A 153 21.21 40.96 13.04
C VAL A 153 19.87 41.67 13.17
N SER A 154 19.91 43.00 13.35
CA SER A 154 18.74 43.84 13.17
C SER A 154 18.36 43.87 11.68
N VAL A 155 17.27 43.20 11.31
CA VAL A 155 16.66 43.34 9.99
C VAL A 155 15.54 44.37 10.09
N GLU A 156 15.73 45.54 9.49
CA GLU A 156 14.62 46.47 9.25
C GLU A 156 13.58 45.79 8.36
N VAL A 157 12.33 45.80 8.82
CA VAL A 157 11.19 45.26 8.04
C VAL A 157 10.81 46.29 6.97
N PRO A 158 10.97 46.01 5.67
CA PRO A 158 10.43 46.87 4.63
C PRO A 158 8.91 46.77 4.68
N LYS A 159 8.25 47.93 4.66
CA LYS A 159 6.79 48.04 4.62
C LYS A 159 6.25 47.27 3.40
N ALA A 160 5.20 46.48 3.60
CA ALA A 160 4.62 45.63 2.56
C ALA A 160 4.28 46.44 1.29
N VAL A 161 4.86 46.03 0.17
CA VAL A 161 4.39 46.38 -1.18
C VAL A 161 3.45 45.26 -1.62
N GLU A 162 2.29 45.62 -2.13
CA GLU A 162 1.30 44.67 -2.64
C GLU A 162 1.91 43.76 -3.72
N PRO A 163 1.48 42.50 -3.84
CA PRO A 163 1.98 41.61 -4.88
C PRO A 163 1.52 42.13 -6.26
N ALA A 164 2.43 42.83 -6.94
CA ALA A 164 2.28 43.13 -8.36
C ALA A 164 2.05 41.81 -9.10
N ALA A 165 0.99 41.76 -9.90
CA ALA A 165 0.66 40.59 -10.70
C ALA A 165 1.89 40.17 -11.52
N VAL A 166 2.20 38.87 -11.50
CA VAL A 166 3.22 38.31 -12.40
C VAL A 166 2.64 38.37 -13.81
N THR A 167 2.87 39.49 -14.48
CA THR A 167 2.77 39.58 -15.93
C THR A 167 3.84 38.65 -16.48
N GLU A 168 3.40 37.53 -17.07
CA GLU A 168 4.26 36.75 -17.95
C GLU A 168 4.80 37.70 -19.02
N THR A 169 6.09 38.01 -18.95
CA THR A 169 6.79 38.62 -20.08
C THR A 169 6.85 37.57 -21.17
N VAL A 170 5.78 37.52 -21.97
CA VAL A 170 5.71 36.79 -23.23
C VAL A 170 6.88 37.27 -24.07
N VAL A 171 7.89 36.41 -24.22
CA VAL A 171 8.93 36.57 -25.23
C VAL A 171 8.26 36.31 -26.58
N SER A 172 7.63 37.37 -27.11
CA SER A 172 7.04 37.37 -28.44
C SER A 172 8.16 37.17 -29.46
N GLY A 173 7.99 36.21 -30.38
CA GLY A 173 8.83 36.18 -31.57
C GLY A 173 9.47 34.86 -32.00
N VAL A 174 8.86 33.69 -31.75
CA VAL A 174 8.74 32.67 -32.81
C VAL A 174 7.38 31.98 -32.67
N LYS A 175 6.43 32.32 -33.55
CA LYS A 175 5.24 31.47 -33.76
C LYS A 175 5.75 30.15 -34.38
N PRO A 176 5.51 28.96 -33.80
CA PRO A 176 5.84 27.71 -34.47
C PRO A 176 5.17 27.71 -35.84
N ALA A 177 5.88 27.29 -36.90
CA ALA A 177 5.31 27.25 -38.24
C ALA A 177 4.02 26.40 -38.22
N GLU A 178 2.88 27.02 -38.52
CA GLU A 178 1.59 26.35 -38.53
C GLU A 178 1.58 25.35 -39.69
N SER A 179 1.84 24.09 -39.35
CA SER A 179 1.81 22.97 -40.30
C SER A 179 0.45 22.94 -41.01
N ALA A 180 0.47 23.02 -42.34
CA ALA A 180 -0.72 22.94 -43.17
C ALA A 180 -1.22 21.49 -43.31
N LEU A 181 -0.36 20.52 -42.98
CA LEU A 181 -0.67 19.10 -42.97
C LEU A 181 -1.83 18.78 -42.01
N ARG A 182 -2.92 18.28 -42.57
CA ARG A 182 -3.99 17.58 -41.83
C ARG A 182 -3.87 16.07 -42.02
N LEU A 183 -4.18 15.31 -40.98
CA LEU A 183 -4.27 13.86 -41.05
C LEU A 183 -5.57 13.46 -41.79
N ASP A 184 -5.48 12.43 -42.62
CA ASP A 184 -6.65 11.72 -43.17
C ASP A 184 -7.32 10.92 -42.04
N MET A 185 -8.15 11.59 -41.24
CA MET A 185 -8.80 11.03 -40.05
C MET A 185 -9.99 11.88 -39.63
N ASP A 186 -11.02 11.22 -39.08
CA ASP A 186 -12.14 11.84 -38.37
C ASP A 186 -12.28 11.25 -36.95
N GLU A 187 -13.27 11.71 -36.18
CA GLU A 187 -13.52 11.22 -34.81
C GLU A 187 -13.85 9.71 -34.77
N THR A 188 -14.54 9.20 -35.79
CA THR A 188 -14.99 7.80 -35.88
C THR A 188 -13.80 6.88 -36.11
N ARG A 189 -12.93 7.22 -37.07
CA ARG A 189 -11.70 6.51 -37.40
C ARG A 189 -10.71 6.57 -36.24
N LEU A 190 -10.55 7.73 -35.60
CA LEU A 190 -9.71 7.86 -34.40
C LEU A 190 -10.18 6.95 -33.25
N ARG A 191 -11.50 6.93 -32.98
CA ARG A 191 -12.09 6.02 -31.98
C ARG A 191 -11.82 4.55 -32.33
N ALA A 192 -12.03 4.15 -33.58
CA ALA A 192 -11.75 2.79 -34.05
C ALA A 192 -10.27 2.40 -33.93
N MET A 193 -9.34 3.34 -34.17
CA MET A 193 -7.90 3.13 -34.00
C MET A 193 -7.48 2.98 -32.54
N LEU A 194 -8.18 3.64 -31.60
CA LEU A 194 -7.90 3.56 -30.16
C LEU A 194 -8.60 2.38 -29.46
N GLU A 195 -9.67 1.82 -30.04
CA GLU A 195 -10.44 0.74 -29.42
C GLU A 195 -9.59 -0.49 -28.99
N PRO A 196 -8.61 -1.00 -29.78
CA PRO A 196 -7.72 -2.09 -29.35
C PRO A 196 -6.91 -1.77 -28.08
N SER A 197 -6.67 -0.49 -27.81
CA SER A 197 -5.91 -0.03 -26.63
C SER A 197 -6.69 -0.19 -25.33
N ARG A 198 -8.02 -0.36 -25.38
CA ARG A 198 -8.83 -0.69 -24.20
C ARG A 198 -8.43 -2.03 -23.60
N THR A 199 -8.23 -3.05 -24.43
CA THR A 199 -7.77 -4.37 -23.98
C THR A 199 -6.27 -4.35 -23.69
N ARG A 200 -5.45 -3.83 -24.62
CA ARG A 200 -3.98 -3.88 -24.52
C ARG A 200 -3.40 -3.03 -23.38
N TYR A 201 -3.97 -1.84 -23.14
CA TYR A 201 -3.44 -0.87 -22.18
C TYR A 201 -4.43 -0.47 -21.08
N ARG A 202 -5.60 -1.11 -21.01
CA ARG A 202 -6.68 -0.77 -20.06
C ARG A 202 -7.14 0.69 -20.20
N LEU A 203 -7.20 1.18 -21.43
CA LEU A 203 -7.66 2.53 -21.75
C LEU A 203 -9.17 2.68 -21.41
N LYS A 204 -9.54 3.73 -20.68
CA LYS A 204 -10.94 4.00 -20.28
C LYS A 204 -11.70 4.67 -21.45
N PRO A 205 -13.04 4.50 -21.57
CA PRO A 205 -13.82 5.21 -22.59
C PRO A 205 -13.61 6.72 -22.56
N THR A 206 -13.59 7.33 -21.36
CA THR A 206 -13.33 8.76 -21.16
C THR A 206 -11.91 9.19 -21.59
N GLU A 207 -10.94 8.28 -21.59
CA GLU A 207 -9.59 8.54 -22.13
C GLU A 207 -9.63 8.54 -23.67
N ILE A 208 -10.42 7.67 -24.30
CA ILE A 208 -10.64 7.71 -25.76
C ILE A 208 -11.37 9.00 -26.15
N ASP A 209 -12.42 9.38 -25.41
CA ASP A 209 -13.16 10.62 -25.65
C ASP A 209 -12.23 11.85 -25.51
N GLY A 210 -11.30 11.82 -24.55
CA GLY A 210 -10.28 12.85 -24.37
C GLY A 210 -9.28 12.94 -25.54
N PHE A 211 -8.90 11.82 -26.17
CA PHE A 211 -8.13 11.86 -27.42
C PHE A 211 -8.94 12.44 -28.57
N VAL A 212 -10.19 12.00 -28.74
CA VAL A 212 -11.07 12.48 -29.81
C VAL A 212 -11.24 14.00 -29.72
N ALA A 213 -11.55 14.52 -28.53
CA ALA A 213 -11.65 15.96 -28.28
C ALA A 213 -10.33 16.72 -28.59
N ALA A 214 -9.18 16.17 -28.20
CA ALA A 214 -7.87 16.80 -28.44
C ALA A 214 -7.49 16.87 -29.93
N TYR A 215 -7.80 15.82 -30.70
CA TYR A 215 -7.56 15.80 -32.15
C TYR A 215 -8.60 16.65 -32.92
N ALA A 216 -9.85 16.68 -32.49
CA ALA A 216 -10.87 17.56 -33.07
C ALA A 216 -10.52 19.05 -32.84
N ALA A 217 -10.13 19.42 -31.61
CA ALA A 217 -9.65 20.77 -31.29
C ALA A 217 -8.37 21.17 -32.04
N ALA A 218 -7.57 20.18 -32.47
CA ALA A 218 -6.40 20.38 -33.33
C ALA A 218 -6.73 20.53 -34.84
N GLU A 219 -8.00 20.37 -35.23
CA GLU A 219 -8.44 20.20 -36.63
C GLU A 219 -7.71 19.03 -37.33
N PHE A 220 -7.45 17.95 -36.60
CA PHE A 220 -6.70 16.78 -37.04
C PHE A 220 -5.29 17.09 -37.59
N ARG A 221 -4.69 18.21 -37.17
CA ARG A 221 -3.26 18.48 -37.41
C ARG A 221 -2.39 17.55 -36.53
N PRO A 222 -1.30 16.97 -37.09
CA PRO A 222 -0.45 16.04 -36.34
C PRO A 222 0.30 16.73 -35.21
N PHE A 223 0.58 15.98 -34.15
CA PHE A 223 1.41 16.40 -33.02
C PHE A 223 2.89 16.01 -33.20
N TRP A 224 3.15 14.98 -34.00
CA TRP A 224 4.42 14.25 -34.05
C TRP A 224 5.08 14.20 -35.43
N LEU A 225 4.41 14.70 -36.48
CA LEU A 225 4.92 14.75 -37.85
C LEU A 225 5.32 16.16 -38.26
N ALA A 226 6.29 16.27 -39.16
CA ALA A 226 6.75 17.54 -39.73
C ALA A 226 6.95 17.43 -41.25
N GLU A 227 6.65 18.51 -41.96
CA GLU A 227 6.86 18.63 -43.41
C GLU A 227 8.32 19.04 -43.69
N LYS A 228 8.97 18.38 -44.66
CA LYS A 228 10.32 18.70 -45.13
C LYS A 228 10.35 18.64 -46.66
N GLY A 229 9.95 19.74 -47.30
CA GLY A 229 9.72 19.77 -48.73
C GLY A 229 8.43 19.01 -49.07
N ALA A 230 8.50 18.06 -50.01
CA ALA A 230 7.37 17.19 -50.34
C ALA A 230 7.20 15.99 -49.37
N ASP A 231 8.21 15.70 -48.56
CA ASP A 231 8.20 14.57 -47.62
C ASP A 231 7.59 14.96 -46.27
N VAL A 232 6.82 14.04 -45.68
CA VAL A 232 6.37 14.13 -44.29
C VAL A 232 7.21 13.16 -43.46
N LEU A 233 7.92 13.68 -42.47
CA LEU A 233 8.83 12.91 -41.61
C LEU A 233 8.29 12.84 -40.17
N LEU A 234 8.83 11.90 -39.38
CA LEU A 234 8.73 11.98 -37.92
C LEU A 234 9.44 13.26 -37.44
N SER A 235 8.81 14.01 -36.55
CA SER A 235 9.45 15.13 -35.87
C SER A 235 10.50 14.63 -34.87
N PRO A 236 11.54 15.42 -34.55
CA PRO A 236 12.54 15.05 -33.54
C PRO A 236 11.94 14.82 -32.13
N LYS A 237 10.70 15.27 -31.88
CA LYS A 237 9.97 14.97 -30.64
C LYS A 237 9.74 13.47 -30.43
N VAL A 238 9.62 12.69 -31.51
CA VAL A 238 9.38 11.23 -31.43
C VAL A 238 10.63 10.49 -30.93
N GLU A 239 11.82 10.91 -31.36
CA GLU A 239 13.08 10.36 -30.83
C GLU A 239 13.29 10.73 -29.36
N ALA A 240 12.96 11.97 -28.97
CA ALA A 240 12.98 12.41 -27.58
C ALA A 240 11.98 11.65 -26.69
N LEU A 241 10.74 11.44 -27.18
CA LEU A 241 9.74 10.60 -26.52
C LEU A 241 10.29 9.17 -26.34
N ALA A 242 10.83 8.56 -27.41
CA ALA A 242 11.37 7.21 -27.35
C ALA A 242 12.50 7.05 -26.33
N ALA A 243 13.37 8.05 -26.19
CA ALA A 243 14.40 8.07 -25.15
C ALA A 243 13.80 8.07 -23.73
N VAL A 244 12.80 8.93 -23.47
CA VAL A 244 12.11 8.99 -22.16
C VAL A 244 11.39 7.67 -21.85
N LEU A 245 10.71 7.07 -22.83
CA LEU A 245 10.02 5.79 -22.64
C LEU A 245 10.99 4.64 -22.43
N GLY A 246 12.15 4.64 -23.10
CA GLY A 246 13.21 3.66 -22.91
C GLY A 246 13.86 3.74 -21.52
N ALA A 247 14.01 4.96 -20.98
CA ALA A 247 14.53 5.22 -19.64
C ALA A 247 13.45 5.22 -18.53
N ALA A 248 12.20 4.87 -18.85
CA ALA A 248 11.09 4.91 -17.91
C ALA A 248 11.25 3.89 -16.75
N ASP A 249 12.12 2.90 -16.91
CA ASP A 249 12.52 2.02 -15.82
C ASP A 249 13.09 2.82 -14.64
N GLN A 250 13.85 3.90 -14.88
CA GLN A 250 14.47 4.74 -13.83
C GLN A 250 13.44 5.29 -12.83
N ASP A 251 12.20 5.51 -13.28
CA ASP A 251 11.08 5.95 -12.45
C ASP A 251 10.29 4.77 -11.85
N GLY A 252 10.67 3.52 -12.14
CA GLY A 252 9.95 2.31 -11.74
C GLY A 252 8.71 2.00 -12.59
N LEU A 253 8.68 2.49 -13.83
CA LEU A 253 7.71 2.09 -14.85
C LEU A 253 8.28 0.92 -15.68
N ASP A 254 7.44 0.35 -16.55
CA ASP A 254 7.84 -0.70 -17.51
C ASP A 254 8.14 -0.08 -18.88
N PRO A 255 9.42 0.01 -19.30
CA PRO A 255 9.79 0.59 -20.58
C PRO A 255 9.35 -0.30 -21.75
N VAL A 256 9.29 -1.63 -21.60
CA VAL A 256 8.92 -2.55 -22.69
C VAL A 256 7.47 -2.31 -23.07
N ARG A 257 6.56 -2.25 -22.09
CA ARG A 257 5.15 -1.92 -22.34
C ARG A 257 4.98 -0.54 -22.99
N LEU A 258 5.69 0.47 -22.49
CA LEU A 258 5.58 1.85 -23.00
C LEU A 258 6.14 2.00 -24.42
N VAL A 259 7.35 1.49 -24.68
CA VAL A 259 7.96 1.48 -26.02
C VAL A 259 7.13 0.67 -27.01
N SER A 260 6.43 -0.39 -26.57
CA SER A 260 5.55 -1.17 -27.45
C SER A 260 4.33 -0.38 -28.00
N ALA A 261 4.04 0.80 -27.44
CA ALA A 261 3.01 1.72 -27.93
C ALA A 261 3.51 2.68 -29.01
N LEU A 262 4.83 2.82 -29.19
CA LEU A 262 5.43 3.70 -30.20
C LEU A 262 5.20 3.16 -31.64
N PRO A 263 5.17 4.08 -32.63
CA PRO A 263 5.01 3.69 -34.03
C PRO A 263 6.20 2.90 -34.55
N GLN A 264 5.91 1.74 -35.16
CA GLN A 264 6.90 0.81 -35.70
C GLN A 264 7.37 1.22 -37.12
N THR A 265 7.78 2.48 -37.25
CA THR A 265 8.19 3.08 -38.54
C THR A 265 9.72 3.12 -38.69
N ARG A 266 10.19 2.84 -39.91
CA ARG A 266 11.61 2.97 -40.27
C ARG A 266 11.96 4.44 -40.51
N LYS A 267 13.25 4.78 -40.39
CA LYS A 267 13.76 6.11 -40.79
C LYS A 267 13.43 6.38 -42.27
N GLY A 268 12.74 7.49 -42.55
CA GLY A 268 12.31 7.88 -43.89
C GLY A 268 11.01 8.68 -43.88
N ALA A 269 10.44 8.90 -45.06
CA ALA A 269 9.13 9.52 -45.22
C ALA A 269 8.01 8.58 -44.72
N VAL A 270 7.01 9.18 -44.06
CA VAL A 270 5.81 8.48 -43.57
C VAL A 270 4.74 8.48 -44.68
N PRO A 271 4.38 7.29 -45.22
CA PRO A 271 3.35 7.16 -46.26
C PRO A 271 2.02 7.76 -45.79
N ALA A 272 1.26 8.37 -46.71
CA ALA A 272 0.06 9.14 -46.40
C ALA A 272 -0.96 8.33 -45.56
N GLU A 273 -1.20 7.10 -45.97
CA GLU A 273 -2.07 6.11 -45.33
C GLU A 273 -1.63 5.69 -43.91
N LYS A 274 -0.37 5.93 -43.54
CA LYS A 274 0.18 5.64 -42.21
C LYS A 274 0.32 6.85 -41.29
N ARG A 275 0.21 8.08 -41.80
CA ARG A 275 0.42 9.32 -41.00
C ARG A 275 -0.48 9.37 -39.75
N ALA A 276 -1.77 9.07 -39.91
CA ALA A 276 -2.71 9.06 -38.80
C ALA A 276 -2.38 7.98 -37.74
N GLU A 277 -2.05 6.77 -38.18
CA GLU A 277 -1.67 5.67 -37.28
C GLU A 277 -0.44 6.01 -36.45
N VAL A 278 0.58 6.57 -37.11
CA VAL A 278 1.86 6.94 -36.50
C VAL A 278 1.69 8.04 -35.45
N ASP A 279 0.94 9.09 -35.78
CA ASP A 279 0.71 10.22 -34.89
C ASP A 279 -0.10 9.80 -33.65
N VAL A 280 -1.17 9.01 -33.84
CA VAL A 280 -2.00 8.49 -32.75
C VAL A 280 -1.23 7.51 -31.86
N GLN A 281 -0.35 6.67 -32.41
CA GLN A 281 0.52 5.77 -31.63
C GLN A 281 1.51 6.54 -30.75
N ALA A 282 2.17 7.58 -31.28
CA ALA A 282 3.06 8.43 -30.50
C ALA A 282 2.30 9.21 -29.39
N SER A 283 1.12 9.75 -29.71
CA SER A 283 0.22 10.40 -28.75
C SER A 283 -0.23 9.47 -27.63
N LEU A 284 -0.59 8.22 -27.97
CA LEU A 284 -0.94 7.20 -26.99
C LEU A 284 0.24 6.84 -26.10
N ALA A 285 1.44 6.65 -26.66
CA ALA A 285 2.63 6.30 -25.89
C ALA A 285 3.02 7.39 -24.88
N ALA A 286 2.94 8.67 -25.27
CA ALA A 286 3.17 9.81 -24.39
C ALA A 286 2.12 9.93 -23.27
N PHE A 287 0.83 9.76 -23.61
CA PHE A 287 -0.24 9.72 -22.62
C PHE A 287 -0.09 8.56 -21.63
N LEU A 288 0.27 7.36 -22.09
CA LEU A 288 0.47 6.20 -21.22
C LEU A 288 1.57 6.46 -20.19
N TYR A 289 2.68 7.12 -20.57
CA TYR A 289 3.70 7.55 -19.60
C TYR A 289 3.12 8.52 -18.57
N ALA A 290 2.45 9.60 -19.00
CA ALA A 290 1.90 10.61 -18.09
C ALA A 290 0.82 10.03 -17.14
N ARG A 291 -0.06 9.17 -17.67
CA ARG A 291 -1.08 8.45 -16.90
C ARG A 291 -0.46 7.51 -15.88
N ASP A 292 0.53 6.73 -16.28
CA ASP A 292 1.18 5.75 -15.41
C ASP A 292 2.09 6.44 -14.37
N ALA A 293 2.72 7.57 -14.71
CA ALA A 293 3.46 8.43 -13.79
C ALA A 293 2.58 9.03 -12.66
N ARG A 294 1.27 9.12 -12.90
CA ARG A 294 0.23 9.54 -11.94
C ARG A 294 -0.56 8.39 -11.32
N GLY A 295 -0.04 7.15 -11.44
CA GLY A 295 -0.56 5.96 -10.75
C GLY A 295 -1.65 5.21 -11.50
N GLY A 296 -1.98 5.59 -12.74
CA GLY A 296 -3.05 4.99 -13.54
C GLY A 296 -2.80 3.55 -14.02
N ARG A 297 -1.69 2.93 -13.60
CA ARG A 297 -1.41 1.49 -13.79
C ARG A 297 -2.34 0.63 -12.95
N LEU A 298 -2.70 1.12 -11.77
CA LEU A 298 -3.45 0.42 -10.74
C LEU A 298 -4.69 1.23 -10.32
N GLU A 299 -5.66 0.52 -9.77
CA GLU A 299 -6.82 1.10 -9.10
C GLU A 299 -6.72 0.68 -7.62
N PRO A 300 -6.19 1.53 -6.72
CA PRO A 300 -5.84 1.12 -5.35
C PRO A 300 -7.02 0.53 -4.57
N SER A 301 -8.23 1.03 -4.83
CA SER A 301 -9.48 0.54 -4.23
C SER A 301 -9.78 -0.93 -4.55
N ARG A 302 -9.26 -1.46 -5.66
CA ARG A 302 -9.36 -2.89 -6.04
C ARG A 302 -8.33 -3.78 -5.33
N LEU A 303 -7.23 -3.21 -4.79
CA LEU A 303 -6.24 -3.94 -3.99
C LEU A 303 -6.72 -4.12 -2.54
N SER A 304 -7.43 -3.11 -2.02
CA SER A 304 -8.11 -3.11 -0.74
C SER A 304 -9.16 -2.00 -0.70
N ALA A 305 -10.35 -2.28 -0.16
CA ALA A 305 -11.37 -1.26 0.10
C ALA A 305 -10.91 -0.18 1.09
N LEU A 306 -9.81 -0.41 1.82
CA LEU A 306 -9.17 0.55 2.73
C LEU A 306 -8.05 1.36 2.07
N MET A 307 -7.78 1.18 0.78
CA MET A 307 -6.79 1.96 0.01
C MET A 307 -7.54 2.87 -0.96
N THR A 308 -7.87 4.08 -0.53
CA THR A 308 -8.72 5.02 -1.28
C THR A 308 -8.07 6.41 -1.49
N PRO A 309 -6.85 6.49 -2.04
CA PRO A 309 -6.29 7.75 -2.52
C PRO A 309 -7.01 8.24 -3.78
N THR A 310 -7.13 9.56 -3.94
CA THR A 310 -7.66 10.18 -5.16
C THR A 310 -6.53 10.37 -6.17
N LEU A 311 -6.55 9.59 -7.25
CA LEU A 311 -5.52 9.67 -8.30
C LEU A 311 -5.74 10.88 -9.21
N ALA A 312 -4.77 11.78 -9.25
CA ALA A 312 -4.76 12.94 -10.14
C ALA A 312 -4.18 12.56 -11.52
N ILE A 313 -4.95 11.77 -12.28
CA ILE A 313 -4.68 11.32 -13.64
C ILE A 313 -4.92 12.46 -14.64
N PRO A 314 -3.98 12.79 -15.54
CA PRO A 314 -4.14 13.87 -16.51
C PRO A 314 -5.09 13.45 -17.64
N ALA A 315 -5.72 14.43 -18.29
CA ALA A 315 -6.49 14.18 -19.50
C ALA A 315 -5.55 14.03 -20.72
N PRO A 316 -5.89 13.23 -21.74
CA PRO A 316 -5.08 13.13 -22.96
C PRO A 316 -4.81 14.49 -23.62
N GLY A 317 -5.82 15.36 -23.72
CA GLY A 317 -5.66 16.71 -24.27
C GLY A 317 -4.61 17.54 -23.52
N GLU A 318 -4.64 17.53 -22.18
CA GLU A 318 -3.66 18.24 -21.34
C GLU A 318 -2.22 17.80 -21.65
N VAL A 319 -1.99 16.49 -21.75
CA VAL A 319 -0.66 15.93 -22.08
C VAL A 319 -0.24 16.36 -23.49
N LEU A 320 -1.15 16.25 -24.46
CA LEU A 320 -0.88 16.56 -25.86
C LEU A 320 -0.66 18.05 -26.13
N ASP A 321 -1.37 18.95 -25.45
CA ASP A 321 -1.20 20.40 -25.59
C ASP A 321 0.14 20.87 -24.97
N ARG A 322 0.54 20.30 -23.83
CA ARG A 322 1.88 20.57 -23.25
C ARG A 322 3.01 20.06 -24.16
N LEU A 323 2.84 18.90 -24.79
CA LEU A 323 3.81 18.35 -25.75
C LEU A 323 3.80 19.09 -27.09
N ARG A 324 2.67 19.66 -27.51
CA ARG A 324 2.58 20.57 -28.66
C ARG A 324 3.42 21.82 -28.44
N ALA A 325 3.31 22.44 -27.26
CA ALA A 325 4.03 23.67 -26.90
C ALA A 325 5.55 23.48 -26.73
N ALA A 326 6.01 22.29 -26.32
CA ALA A 326 7.43 21.99 -26.19
C ALA A 326 8.17 21.90 -27.54
N ASP A 327 9.49 22.18 -27.56
CA ASP A 327 10.38 21.70 -28.63
C ASP A 327 10.84 20.25 -28.33
N ALA A 328 11.70 19.67 -29.17
CA ALA A 328 12.20 18.31 -28.96
C ALA A 328 13.03 18.14 -27.67
N ARG A 329 13.67 19.20 -27.17
CA ARG A 329 14.43 19.18 -25.91
C ARG A 329 13.51 19.31 -24.71
N GLY A 330 12.37 19.98 -24.85
CA GLY A 330 11.35 20.13 -23.82
C GLY A 330 10.51 18.87 -23.53
N VAL A 331 10.47 17.88 -24.43
CA VAL A 331 9.65 16.66 -24.28
C VAL A 331 9.96 15.92 -22.97
N GLU A 332 11.24 15.74 -22.64
CA GLU A 332 11.65 15.10 -21.38
C GLU A 332 11.15 15.88 -20.15
N GLY A 333 11.34 17.20 -20.13
CA GLY A 333 10.88 18.05 -19.02
C GLY A 333 9.36 18.01 -18.82
N VAL A 334 8.57 17.99 -19.91
CA VAL A 334 7.11 17.87 -19.85
C VAL A 334 6.68 16.52 -19.27
N LEU A 335 7.30 15.42 -19.71
CA LEU A 335 6.96 14.08 -19.24
C LEU A 335 7.41 13.86 -17.79
N LEU A 336 8.65 14.19 -17.43
CA LEU A 336 9.17 14.07 -16.06
C LEU A 336 8.38 14.92 -15.04
N ALA A 337 7.76 16.02 -15.46
CA ALA A 337 6.89 16.82 -14.60
C ALA A 337 5.63 16.06 -14.12
N TYR A 338 5.23 14.97 -14.78
CA TYR A 338 4.14 14.11 -14.31
C TYR A 338 4.57 13.13 -13.21
N GLN A 339 5.85 12.81 -13.05
CA GLN A 339 6.31 12.00 -11.93
C GLN A 339 6.14 12.76 -10.60
N PRO A 340 5.99 12.07 -9.45
CA PRO A 340 5.88 12.71 -8.15
C PRO A 340 7.09 13.63 -7.87
N GLN A 341 6.83 14.90 -7.56
CA GLN A 341 7.90 15.89 -7.35
C GLN A 341 8.43 15.92 -5.91
N HIS A 342 7.82 15.12 -5.03
CA HIS A 342 8.13 14.99 -3.61
C HIS A 342 9.57 14.57 -3.34
N ALA A 343 10.19 15.17 -2.31
CA ALA A 343 11.57 14.88 -1.92
C ALA A 343 11.81 13.38 -1.65
N GLY A 344 10.86 12.72 -0.97
CA GLY A 344 10.92 11.28 -0.70
C GLY A 344 10.88 10.39 -1.96
N TYR A 345 10.12 10.78 -2.99
CA TYR A 345 10.14 10.08 -4.29
C TYR A 345 11.47 10.28 -5.00
N LYS A 346 11.98 11.52 -5.05
CA LYS A 346 13.28 11.84 -5.68
C LYS A 346 14.44 11.11 -5.00
N ALA A 347 14.44 11.04 -3.67
CA ALA A 347 15.40 10.26 -2.90
C ALA A 347 15.29 8.75 -3.19
N LEU A 348 14.07 8.21 -3.22
CA LEU A 348 13.83 6.80 -3.55
C LEU A 348 14.25 6.44 -5.00
N ARG A 349 14.01 7.34 -5.97
CA ARG A 349 14.50 7.22 -7.36
C ARG A 349 16.03 7.16 -7.41
N LYS A 350 16.72 8.04 -6.67
CA LYS A 350 18.19 8.01 -6.57
C LYS A 350 18.69 6.68 -5.95
N SER A 351 18.02 6.19 -4.91
CA SER A 351 18.34 4.88 -4.32
C SER A 351 18.07 3.72 -5.30
N LEU A 352 17.01 3.80 -6.12
CA LEU A 352 16.68 2.78 -7.13
C LEU A 352 17.77 2.70 -8.20
N ALA A 353 18.25 3.84 -8.69
CA ALA A 353 19.35 3.90 -9.65
C ALA A 353 20.60 3.21 -9.10
N LYS A 354 21.00 3.53 -7.86
CA LYS A 354 22.13 2.87 -7.18
C LYS A 354 21.90 1.35 -7.03
N LEU A 355 20.72 0.93 -6.61
CA LEU A 355 20.39 -0.49 -6.47
C LEU A 355 20.50 -1.24 -7.81
N ARG A 356 20.08 -0.62 -8.92
CA ARG A 356 20.22 -1.22 -10.25
C ARG A 356 21.67 -1.27 -10.72
N GLU A 357 22.45 -0.22 -10.47
CA GLU A 357 23.89 -0.24 -10.72
C GLU A 357 24.56 -1.40 -9.97
N GLU A 358 24.23 -1.61 -8.68
CA GLU A 358 24.72 -2.75 -7.89
C GLU A 358 24.22 -4.13 -8.39
N LEU A 359 23.06 -4.19 -9.05
CA LEU A 359 22.51 -5.42 -9.65
C LEU A 359 23.04 -5.70 -11.07
N SER A 360 23.43 -4.66 -11.81
CA SER A 360 24.00 -4.75 -13.16
C SER A 360 25.53 -4.83 -13.16
N ALA A 361 26.18 -4.42 -12.07
CA ALA A 361 27.59 -4.66 -11.85
C ALA A 361 27.86 -6.18 -11.87
N PRO A 362 28.90 -6.65 -12.60
CA PRO A 362 29.30 -8.05 -12.53
C PRO A 362 29.60 -8.39 -11.06
N VAL A 363 28.99 -9.47 -10.57
CA VAL A 363 29.17 -9.92 -9.19
C VAL A 363 30.61 -10.39 -9.02
N LEU A 364 31.48 -9.45 -8.61
CA LEU A 364 32.76 -9.77 -8.04
C LEU A 364 32.48 -10.55 -6.75
N THR A 365 32.63 -11.87 -6.85
CA THR A 365 32.51 -12.80 -5.73
C THR A 365 33.53 -12.40 -4.68
N GLY A 366 33.04 -11.76 -3.62
CA GLY A 366 33.89 -11.17 -2.59
C GLY A 366 34.75 -12.23 -1.93
N SER A 367 36.06 -12.16 -2.15
CA SER A 367 37.03 -12.83 -1.30
C SER A 367 36.88 -12.27 0.11
N VAL A 368 36.45 -13.11 1.05
CA VAL A 368 36.50 -12.77 2.47
C VAL A 368 37.94 -12.94 2.91
N ALA A 369 38.58 -11.84 3.32
CA ALA A 369 39.94 -11.87 3.83
C ALA A 369 39.97 -12.57 5.22
N GLY A 370 40.26 -13.87 5.22
CA GLY A 370 40.83 -14.55 6.39
C GLY A 370 42.27 -14.10 6.62
N ALA A 371 42.75 -14.24 7.86
CA ALA A 371 44.15 -13.94 8.18
C ALA A 371 45.13 -14.77 7.32
N GLU A 372 46.26 -14.17 6.98
CA GLU A 372 47.30 -14.73 6.09
C GLU A 372 46.91 -14.90 4.61
N GLY A 373 46.53 -13.80 3.96
CA GLY A 373 47.25 -13.32 2.77
C GLY A 373 47.22 -14.13 1.47
N ALA A 374 46.47 -15.23 1.38
CA ALA A 374 46.33 -16.04 0.18
C ALA A 374 44.88 -16.00 -0.35
N PRO A 375 44.64 -15.60 -1.61
CA PRO A 375 43.31 -15.69 -2.21
C PRO A 375 42.89 -17.16 -2.30
N HIS A 376 41.79 -17.53 -1.64
CA HIS A 376 41.19 -18.85 -1.81
C HIS A 376 40.70 -19.00 -3.26
N PRO A 377 41.19 -19.99 -4.03
CA PRO A 377 40.63 -20.26 -5.34
C PRO A 377 39.26 -20.91 -5.17
N THR A 378 38.19 -20.19 -5.48
CA THR A 378 36.91 -20.80 -5.88
C THR A 378 37.09 -21.42 -7.26
N GLY A 379 37.93 -22.47 -7.33
CA GLY A 379 38.06 -23.30 -8.51
C GLY A 379 36.73 -24.00 -8.78
N THR A 380 36.38 -24.11 -10.05
CA THR A 380 35.14 -24.76 -10.49
C THR A 380 35.17 -26.22 -10.04
N LEU A 381 34.39 -26.56 -9.00
CA LEU A 381 34.24 -27.96 -8.57
C LEU A 381 33.63 -28.77 -9.73
N PRO A 382 34.03 -30.04 -9.93
CA PRO A 382 33.47 -30.87 -11.00
C PRO A 382 31.94 -30.94 -10.91
N ALA A 383 31.26 -31.02 -12.05
CA ALA A 383 29.83 -31.35 -12.05
C ALA A 383 29.62 -32.67 -11.27
N ASN A 384 28.55 -32.72 -10.47
CA ASN A 384 28.17 -33.89 -9.66
C ASN A 384 29.22 -34.34 -8.62
N TRP A 385 30.12 -33.46 -8.15
CA TRP A 385 31.14 -33.79 -7.14
C TRP A 385 30.59 -34.35 -5.80
N MET A 386 29.28 -34.23 -5.54
CA MET A 386 28.56 -34.81 -4.39
C MET A 386 27.63 -36.00 -4.75
N GLU A 387 27.74 -36.55 -5.96
CA GLU A 387 27.00 -37.73 -6.39
C GLU A 387 27.36 -38.99 -5.57
N GLY A 388 26.44 -39.96 -5.51
CA GLY A 388 26.53 -41.14 -4.66
C GLY A 388 25.82 -40.98 -3.30
N ALA A 389 26.17 -41.89 -2.36
CA ALA A 389 25.53 -41.98 -1.05
C ALA A 389 25.77 -40.71 -0.19
N PRO A 390 24.80 -40.30 0.66
CA PRO A 390 24.97 -39.14 1.54
C PRO A 390 26.16 -39.29 2.50
N LEU A 391 26.94 -38.22 2.64
CA LEU A 391 28.00 -38.17 3.65
C LEU A 391 27.42 -38.33 5.06
N GLN A 392 28.05 -39.16 5.86
CA GLN A 392 27.68 -39.43 7.24
C GLN A 392 28.65 -38.70 8.18
N PRO A 393 28.16 -38.00 9.21
CA PRO A 393 29.00 -37.48 10.30
C PRO A 393 29.98 -38.53 10.82
N GLU A 394 31.17 -38.09 11.24
CA GLU A 394 32.21 -38.91 11.88
C GLU A 394 32.77 -40.04 11.00
N LYS A 395 32.46 -40.07 9.70
CA LYS A 395 33.07 -40.97 8.72
C LYS A 395 33.99 -40.20 7.76
N ALA A 396 35.03 -40.88 7.30
CA ALA A 396 35.90 -40.38 6.26
C ALA A 396 35.30 -40.64 4.86
N ASP A 397 35.39 -39.67 3.96
CA ASP A 397 34.97 -39.80 2.56
C ASP A 397 35.78 -38.84 1.68
N PRO A 398 36.31 -39.26 0.51
CA PRO A 398 37.11 -38.39 -0.36
C PRO A 398 36.44 -37.05 -0.74
N ARG A 399 35.10 -36.99 -0.74
CA ARG A 399 34.33 -35.76 -1.05
C ARG A 399 34.36 -34.73 0.08
N VAL A 400 34.81 -35.10 1.30
CA VAL A 400 34.92 -34.18 2.44
C VAL A 400 35.88 -33.03 2.15
N SER A 401 37.04 -33.26 1.53
CA SER A 401 37.95 -32.16 1.16
C SER A 401 37.29 -31.14 0.22
N MET A 402 36.53 -31.60 -0.77
CA MET A 402 35.78 -30.71 -1.68
C MET A 402 34.67 -29.95 -0.94
N LEU A 403 34.00 -30.59 0.03
CA LEU A 403 32.96 -29.95 0.84
C LEU A 403 33.53 -28.91 1.81
N ARG A 404 34.69 -29.17 2.42
CA ARG A 404 35.43 -28.21 3.24
C ARG A 404 35.79 -26.98 2.40
N LEU A 405 36.38 -27.18 1.22
CA LEU A 405 36.67 -26.10 0.27
C LEU A 405 35.41 -25.31 -0.17
N ARG A 406 34.30 -25.99 -0.51
CA ARG A 406 33.04 -25.31 -0.89
C ARG A 406 32.51 -24.38 0.20
N LEU A 407 32.73 -24.74 1.46
CA LEU A 407 32.24 -24.02 2.65
C LEU A 407 33.29 -23.07 3.27
N GLY A 408 34.44 -22.87 2.62
CA GLY A 408 35.49 -21.96 3.10
C GLY A 408 36.31 -22.49 4.28
N LEU A 409 36.36 -23.82 4.47
CA LEU A 409 37.19 -24.48 5.47
C LEU A 409 38.46 -25.07 4.83
N SER A 410 39.58 -25.03 5.56
CA SER A 410 40.83 -25.69 5.16
C SER A 410 40.63 -27.20 5.01
N ALA A 411 41.16 -27.81 3.96
CA ALA A 411 41.12 -29.26 3.76
C ALA A 411 41.89 -30.03 4.85
N THR A 412 41.46 -31.24 5.17
CA THR A 412 42.05 -32.09 6.21
C THR A 412 42.57 -33.40 5.63
N ALA A 413 43.78 -33.80 6.03
CA ALA A 413 44.44 -35.00 5.49
C ALA A 413 43.69 -36.32 5.76
N ASN A 414 42.82 -36.35 6.77
CA ASN A 414 42.02 -37.52 7.15
C ASN A 414 40.66 -37.60 6.43
N ASN A 415 40.25 -36.57 5.66
CA ASN A 415 38.95 -36.49 5.00
C ASN A 415 37.74 -36.81 5.92
N LEU A 416 37.85 -36.52 7.22
CA LEU A 416 36.83 -36.85 8.21
C LEU A 416 35.68 -35.83 8.21
N TYR A 417 34.42 -36.29 8.25
CA TYR A 417 33.28 -35.42 8.48
C TYR A 417 33.15 -35.03 9.97
N ASP A 418 34.13 -34.24 10.42
CA ASP A 418 34.33 -33.77 11.79
C ASP A 418 33.25 -32.75 12.27
N SER A 419 33.36 -32.35 13.54
CA SER A 419 32.42 -31.44 14.20
C SER A 419 32.45 -30.01 13.64
N GLU A 420 33.61 -29.56 13.15
CA GLU A 420 33.78 -28.25 12.50
C GLU A 420 33.00 -28.21 11.19
N LEU A 421 33.20 -29.20 10.32
CA LEU A 421 32.47 -29.33 9.06
C LEU A 421 30.97 -29.53 9.29
N GLN A 422 30.57 -30.30 10.30
CA GLN A 422 29.15 -30.43 10.68
C GLN A 422 28.54 -29.08 11.08
N ASN A 423 29.30 -28.21 11.76
CA ASN A 423 28.83 -26.88 12.13
C ASN A 423 28.74 -25.94 10.93
N ALA A 424 29.70 -26.01 9.99
CA ALA A 424 29.63 -25.28 8.72
C ALA A 424 28.44 -25.73 7.86
N VAL A 425 28.18 -27.03 7.74
CA VAL A 425 26.99 -27.54 7.02
C VAL A 425 25.70 -27.12 7.70
N LYS A 426 25.62 -27.09 9.05
CA LYS A 426 24.46 -26.53 9.77
C LYS A 426 24.29 -25.04 9.49
N ALA A 427 25.38 -24.25 9.41
CA ALA A 427 25.32 -22.82 9.06
C ALA A 427 24.83 -22.60 7.62
N PHE A 428 25.36 -23.36 6.67
CA PHE A 428 24.91 -23.39 5.27
C PHE A 428 23.43 -23.77 5.15
N GLN A 429 22.98 -24.79 5.88
CA GLN A 429 21.58 -25.19 5.92
C GLN A 429 20.68 -24.05 6.44
N ARG A 430 21.07 -23.36 7.52
CA ARG A 430 20.32 -22.16 8.00
C ARG A 430 20.29 -21.03 6.97
N ALA A 431 21.39 -20.81 6.24
CA ALA A 431 21.50 -19.77 5.22
C ALA A 431 20.57 -20.00 4.01
N ASN A 432 20.26 -21.26 3.71
CA ASN A 432 19.47 -21.71 2.56
C ASN A 432 18.07 -22.23 2.95
N ASP A 433 17.56 -21.83 4.13
CA ASP A 433 16.25 -22.25 4.68
C ASP A 433 16.02 -23.78 4.75
N LEU A 434 17.11 -24.56 4.94
CA LEU A 434 17.09 -26.01 5.13
C LEU A 434 17.19 -26.40 6.62
N THR A 435 16.69 -27.58 6.97
CA THR A 435 16.79 -28.12 8.34
C THR A 435 18.27 -28.25 8.77
N PRO A 436 18.72 -27.56 9.84
CA PRO A 436 20.14 -27.49 10.21
C PRO A 436 20.57 -28.70 11.04
N ASN A 437 20.70 -29.85 10.38
CA ASN A 437 20.94 -31.16 10.98
C ASN A 437 22.26 -31.82 10.55
N ALA A 438 23.12 -31.13 9.80
CA ALA A 438 24.35 -31.66 9.17
C ALA A 438 24.16 -32.86 8.21
N ARG A 439 22.93 -33.27 7.89
CA ARG A 439 22.69 -34.36 6.93
C ARG A 439 22.64 -33.80 5.52
N ILE A 440 23.48 -34.32 4.64
CA ILE A 440 23.49 -33.92 3.23
C ILE A 440 22.38 -34.64 2.47
N THR A 441 21.17 -34.12 2.63
CA THR A 441 19.99 -34.57 1.87
C THR A 441 20.13 -34.19 0.38
N PRO A 442 19.32 -34.75 -0.54
CA PRO A 442 19.30 -34.32 -1.94
C PRO A 442 19.09 -32.80 -2.12
N LYS A 443 18.28 -32.17 -1.25
CA LYS A 443 18.10 -30.70 -1.23
C LYS A 443 19.36 -29.96 -0.77
N THR A 444 20.06 -30.49 0.25
CA THR A 444 21.33 -29.93 0.72
C THR A 444 22.41 -30.03 -0.35
N ARG A 445 22.48 -31.17 -1.07
CA ARG A 445 23.39 -31.37 -2.20
C ARG A 445 23.14 -30.38 -3.34
N ALA A 446 21.89 -30.27 -3.82
CA ALA A 446 21.54 -29.33 -4.88
C ALA A 446 21.85 -27.87 -4.52
N ALA A 447 21.71 -27.50 -3.23
CA ALA A 447 22.13 -26.18 -2.76
C ALA A 447 23.66 -26.01 -2.72
N LEU A 448 24.42 -27.02 -2.29
CA LEU A 448 25.89 -26.99 -2.28
C LEU A 448 26.49 -26.91 -3.69
N GLU A 449 25.85 -27.57 -4.66
CA GLU A 449 26.22 -27.57 -6.08
C GLU A 449 25.86 -26.26 -6.79
N ASN A 450 24.97 -25.43 -6.23
CA ASN A 450 24.74 -24.06 -6.70
C ASN A 450 25.87 -23.13 -6.22
N PRO A 451 26.68 -22.54 -7.11
CA PRO A 451 27.79 -21.66 -6.71
C PRO A 451 27.30 -20.36 -6.03
N ASN A 452 26.07 -19.93 -6.32
CA ASN A 452 25.49 -18.68 -5.81
C ASN A 452 24.75 -18.86 -4.46
N ALA A 453 24.71 -20.07 -3.90
CA ALA A 453 24.07 -20.32 -2.61
C ALA A 453 24.86 -19.63 -1.47
N PRO A 454 24.21 -18.85 -0.58
CA PRO A 454 24.87 -18.20 0.55
C PRO A 454 25.48 -19.24 1.49
N LEU A 455 26.71 -18.99 1.96
CA LEU A 455 27.43 -19.91 2.84
C LEU A 455 26.98 -19.81 4.30
N THR A 456 26.67 -18.60 4.73
CA THR A 456 26.19 -18.27 6.07
C THR A 456 25.01 -17.31 6.00
N LEU A 457 24.36 -17.07 7.14
CA LEU A 457 23.33 -16.03 7.25
C LEU A 457 23.87 -14.61 7.01
N ALA A 458 25.18 -14.38 7.14
CA ALA A 458 25.81 -13.10 6.81
C ALA A 458 26.00 -12.91 5.30
N ASP A 459 26.25 -14.00 4.55
CA ASP A 459 26.34 -13.99 3.09
C ASP A 459 24.97 -13.82 2.40
N ARG A 460 23.89 -13.95 3.18
CA ARG A 460 22.53 -13.64 2.76
C ARG A 460 22.38 -12.11 2.63
N LYS A 461 23.01 -11.53 1.60
CA LYS A 461 22.67 -10.19 1.09
C LYS A 461 21.13 -10.11 1.05
N PRO A 462 20.49 -9.10 1.67
CA PRO A 462 19.05 -8.98 1.62
C PRO A 462 18.65 -8.97 0.14
N ASP A 463 17.79 -9.91 -0.25
CA ASP A 463 17.50 -10.20 -1.65
C ASP A 463 17.29 -8.90 -2.42
N ARG A 464 18.27 -8.57 -3.26
CA ARG A 464 18.36 -7.26 -3.91
C ARG A 464 17.26 -7.11 -4.97
N HIS A 465 16.73 -8.22 -5.49
CA HIS A 465 15.53 -8.24 -6.32
C HIS A 465 14.25 -8.07 -5.49
N ALA A 466 14.15 -8.69 -4.30
CA ALA A 466 13.02 -8.42 -3.39
C ALA A 466 13.02 -6.95 -2.89
N LEU A 467 14.19 -6.36 -2.65
CA LEU A 467 14.33 -4.93 -2.33
C LEU A 467 13.95 -4.06 -3.53
N LEU A 468 14.42 -4.40 -4.74
CA LEU A 468 14.03 -3.73 -5.99
C LEU A 468 12.51 -3.72 -6.13
N ASN A 469 11.86 -4.87 -6.03
CA ASN A 469 10.41 -5.00 -6.18
C ASN A 469 9.64 -4.25 -5.08
N ALA A 470 10.16 -4.22 -3.85
CA ALA A 470 9.61 -3.39 -2.78
C ALA A 470 9.79 -1.88 -3.05
N MET A 471 10.94 -1.44 -3.59
CA MET A 471 11.16 -0.04 -3.98
C MET A 471 10.22 0.38 -5.10
N LEU A 472 10.05 -0.46 -6.14
CA LEU A 472 9.10 -0.24 -7.23
C LEU A 472 7.65 -0.11 -6.71
N ALA A 473 7.24 -0.99 -5.79
CA ALA A 473 5.93 -0.90 -5.16
C ALA A 473 5.73 0.39 -4.33
N ASN A 474 6.78 0.88 -3.66
CA ASN A 474 6.72 2.14 -2.91
C ASN A 474 6.79 3.38 -3.83
N MET A 475 7.52 3.33 -4.94
CA MET A 475 7.48 4.37 -5.98
C MET A 475 6.10 4.47 -6.61
N GLU A 476 5.40 3.36 -6.80
CA GLU A 476 4.00 3.38 -7.25
C GLU A 476 3.07 4.07 -6.22
N ARG A 477 3.26 3.83 -4.91
CA ARG A 477 2.48 4.52 -3.86
C ARG A 477 2.70 6.02 -3.80
N TRP A 478 3.90 6.51 -4.12
CA TRP A 478 4.17 7.95 -4.23
C TRP A 478 3.32 8.62 -5.33
N ARG A 479 2.90 7.88 -6.35
CA ARG A 479 2.03 8.38 -7.43
C ARG A 479 0.57 8.54 -7.03
N TRP A 480 0.17 7.89 -5.93
CA TRP A 480 -1.19 7.99 -5.42
C TRP A 480 -1.39 9.19 -4.48
N LEU A 481 -0.31 9.86 -4.09
CA LEU A 481 -0.40 11.10 -3.33
C LEU A 481 -0.73 12.28 -4.26
N PRO A 482 -1.40 13.33 -3.73
CA PRO A 482 -1.55 14.60 -4.44
C PRO A 482 -0.21 15.17 -4.94
N SER A 483 -0.25 15.99 -6.00
CA SER A 483 0.94 16.70 -6.51
C SER A 483 1.54 17.66 -5.49
N ASP A 484 0.67 18.27 -4.69
CA ASP A 484 1.00 19.16 -3.59
C ASP A 484 0.40 18.55 -2.31
N LEU A 485 1.23 18.37 -1.29
CA LEU A 485 0.82 17.89 0.03
C LEU A 485 0.35 19.05 0.94
N GLY A 486 0.45 20.29 0.47
CA GLY A 486 0.26 21.50 1.27
C GLY A 486 1.55 21.88 2.01
N LYS A 487 1.75 23.18 2.23
CA LYS A 487 2.93 23.70 2.95
C LYS A 487 2.97 23.22 4.40
N LEU A 488 1.84 23.29 5.10
CA LEU A 488 1.63 22.74 6.43
C LEU A 488 0.74 21.50 6.31
N HIS A 489 1.24 20.31 6.65
CA HIS A 489 0.44 19.08 6.57
C HIS A 489 0.87 18.02 7.60
N VAL A 490 -0.02 17.06 7.86
CA VAL A 490 0.24 15.89 8.70
C VAL A 490 0.50 14.68 7.81
N PHE A 491 1.64 14.03 7.99
CA PHE A 491 2.03 12.83 7.25
C PHE A 491 2.18 11.66 8.23
N VAL A 492 1.33 10.64 8.11
CA VAL A 492 1.39 9.43 8.93
C VAL A 492 1.87 8.27 8.06
N ASN A 493 2.97 7.63 8.43
CA ASN A 493 3.44 6.41 7.75
C ASN A 493 3.08 5.19 8.60
N VAL A 494 2.07 4.42 8.16
CA VAL A 494 1.44 3.36 8.96
C VAL A 494 2.41 2.22 9.33
N PRO A 495 3.21 1.63 8.41
CA PRO A 495 4.24 0.63 8.75
C PRO A 495 5.41 1.12 9.61
N ASP A 496 5.67 2.44 9.64
CA ASP A 496 6.74 3.06 10.43
C ASP A 496 6.25 3.46 11.84
N PHE A 497 4.93 3.46 12.06
CA PHE A 497 4.28 3.88 13.29
C PHE A 497 4.71 5.30 13.74
N GLN A 498 4.88 6.21 12.78
CA GLN A 498 5.25 7.62 12.97
C GLN A 498 4.23 8.56 12.33
N LEU A 499 4.03 9.71 12.98
CA LEU A 499 3.38 10.90 12.47
C LEU A 499 4.42 12.02 12.42
N LYS A 500 4.46 12.76 11.31
CA LYS A 500 5.24 13.98 11.13
C LYS A 500 4.29 15.13 10.78
N VAL A 501 4.52 16.30 11.35
CA VAL A 501 3.96 17.56 10.84
C VAL A 501 5.03 18.20 9.99
N MET A 502 4.74 18.37 8.71
CA MET A 502 5.62 19.04 7.77
C MET A 502 5.24 20.52 7.70
N ALA A 503 6.24 21.41 7.65
CA ALA A 503 6.07 22.84 7.38
C ALA A 503 7.13 23.25 6.35
N ASP A 504 6.68 23.77 5.20
CA ASP A 504 7.52 24.22 4.07
C ASP A 504 8.59 23.18 3.64
N GLY A 505 8.21 21.90 3.70
CA GLY A 505 9.05 20.76 3.35
C GLY A 505 9.94 20.21 4.48
N ALA A 506 10.02 20.88 5.62
CA ALA A 506 10.79 20.44 6.79
C ALA A 506 9.91 19.76 7.86
N VAL A 507 10.49 18.85 8.66
CA VAL A 507 9.78 18.23 9.81
C VAL A 507 9.70 19.24 10.95
N ALA A 508 8.51 19.75 11.23
CA ALA A 508 8.26 20.74 12.28
C ALA A 508 7.79 20.12 13.62
N HIS A 509 7.29 18.89 13.59
CA HIS A 509 6.98 18.07 14.76
C HIS A 509 6.95 16.60 14.38
N GLN A 510 7.26 15.69 15.32
CA GLN A 510 7.15 14.26 15.12
C GLN A 510 6.62 13.56 16.38
N ALA A 511 5.74 12.59 16.18
CA ALA A 511 5.15 11.78 17.25
C ALA A 511 5.07 10.30 16.87
N ARG A 512 5.26 9.41 17.87
CA ARG A 512 4.93 8.00 17.72
C ARG A 512 3.42 7.84 17.57
N VAL A 513 2.97 6.87 16.78
CA VAL A 513 1.55 6.52 16.68
C VAL A 513 1.27 5.05 16.96
N ILE A 514 0.03 4.74 17.33
CA ILE A 514 -0.56 3.41 17.33
C ILE A 514 -1.62 3.36 16.22
N VAL A 515 -1.51 2.37 15.35
CA VAL A 515 -2.37 2.17 14.18
C VAL A 515 -3.22 0.90 14.32
N GLY A 516 -4.05 0.62 13.32
CA GLY A 516 -4.94 -0.52 13.29
C GLY A 516 -4.22 -1.87 13.39
N LYS A 517 -4.86 -2.86 14.01
CA LYS A 517 -4.45 -4.28 13.90
C LYS A 517 -4.60 -4.78 12.46
N PRO A 518 -3.92 -5.85 12.04
CA PRO A 518 -4.12 -6.46 10.71
C PRO A 518 -5.58 -6.87 10.39
N ALA A 519 -6.42 -7.11 11.40
CA ALA A 519 -7.85 -7.41 11.24
C ALA A 519 -8.77 -6.16 11.24
N THR A 520 -8.24 -4.98 11.58
CA THR A 520 -8.94 -3.69 11.69
C THR A 520 -7.96 -2.58 11.29
N GLN A 521 -7.56 -2.63 10.03
CA GLN A 521 -6.42 -1.89 9.48
C GLN A 521 -6.69 -0.38 9.45
N THR A 522 -5.64 0.43 9.63
CA THR A 522 -5.72 1.86 9.32
C THR A 522 -5.75 2.04 7.79
N PRO A 523 -6.76 2.73 7.23
CA PRO A 523 -6.86 2.97 5.79
C PRO A 523 -5.80 3.95 5.26
N VAL A 524 -5.56 3.89 3.96
CA VAL A 524 -4.59 4.69 3.20
C VAL A 524 -5.35 5.66 2.31
N PHE A 525 -5.30 6.96 2.62
CA PHE A 525 -5.98 8.03 1.89
C PHE A 525 -5.41 9.40 2.28
N SER A 526 -5.92 10.47 1.66
CA SER A 526 -5.62 11.86 2.00
C SER A 526 -6.93 12.64 2.17
N ASP A 527 -6.98 13.53 3.15
CA ASP A 527 -8.17 14.34 3.49
C ASP A 527 -7.72 15.58 4.30
N GLU A 528 -8.64 16.42 4.75
CA GLU A 528 -8.33 17.71 5.38
C GLU A 528 -8.84 17.81 6.82
N MET A 529 -7.95 18.17 7.75
CA MET A 529 -8.32 18.45 9.14
C MET A 529 -9.02 19.81 9.25
N GLU A 530 -10.19 19.80 9.87
CA GLU A 530 -11.04 21.00 10.01
C GLU A 530 -11.05 21.55 11.43
N HIS A 531 -10.96 20.68 12.43
CA HIS A 531 -11.08 21.07 13.83
C HIS A 531 -10.51 20.01 14.78
N LEU A 532 -10.17 20.47 15.98
CA LEU A 532 -9.80 19.64 17.12
C LEU A 532 -10.96 19.66 18.13
N ILE A 533 -11.06 18.62 18.95
CA ILE A 533 -11.99 18.59 20.08
C ILE A 533 -11.23 18.16 21.32
N VAL A 534 -11.13 19.08 22.29
CA VAL A 534 -10.57 18.84 23.63
C VAL A 534 -11.66 18.31 24.54
N ASN A 535 -11.28 17.41 25.44
CA ASN A 535 -12.15 16.69 26.36
C ASN A 535 -13.32 15.99 25.63
N PRO A 536 -13.04 15.15 24.61
CA PRO A 536 -14.07 14.60 23.74
C PRO A 536 -14.91 13.52 24.41
N SER A 537 -16.21 13.48 24.11
CA SER A 537 -16.99 12.25 24.24
C SER A 537 -16.73 11.30 23.06
N TRP A 538 -16.93 10.01 23.30
CA TRP A 538 -16.77 8.95 22.30
C TRP A 538 -18.10 8.27 22.00
N GLY A 539 -18.65 8.46 20.80
CA GLY A 539 -19.69 7.58 20.28
C GLY A 539 -19.06 6.27 19.80
N VAL A 540 -19.44 5.14 20.41
CA VAL A 540 -18.92 3.82 20.05
C VAL A 540 -19.41 3.46 18.63
N PRO A 541 -18.52 3.22 17.65
CA PRO A 541 -18.91 2.87 16.29
C PRO A 541 -19.78 1.60 16.24
N ALA A 542 -20.75 1.54 15.34
CA ALA A 542 -21.70 0.43 15.23
C ALA A 542 -21.02 -0.96 15.08
N SER A 543 -19.84 -1.01 14.46
CA SER A 543 -19.03 -2.22 14.34
C SER A 543 -18.48 -2.70 15.69
N ILE A 544 -17.97 -1.80 16.53
CA ILE A 544 -17.48 -2.09 17.88
C ILE A 544 -18.65 -2.39 18.82
N LEU A 545 -19.74 -1.65 18.70
CA LEU A 545 -20.99 -1.93 19.42
C LEU A 545 -21.45 -3.38 19.16
N LYS A 546 -21.59 -3.77 17.89
CA LYS A 546 -22.05 -5.11 17.50
C LYS A 546 -21.08 -6.23 17.86
N LYS A 547 -19.77 -6.01 17.75
CA LYS A 547 -18.75 -7.06 17.96
C LYS A 547 -18.27 -7.19 19.40
N GLU A 548 -18.28 -6.12 20.20
CA GLU A 548 -17.65 -6.10 21.53
C GLU A 548 -18.58 -5.74 22.69
N PHE A 549 -19.57 -4.87 22.48
CA PHE A 549 -20.50 -4.45 23.55
C PHE A 549 -21.74 -5.32 23.61
N LEU A 550 -22.49 -5.48 22.51
CA LEU A 550 -23.75 -6.23 22.52
C LEU A 550 -23.60 -7.68 23.04
N PRO A 551 -22.55 -8.46 22.67
CA PRO A 551 -22.39 -9.81 23.23
C PRO A 551 -22.20 -9.81 24.75
N LYS A 552 -21.49 -8.81 25.29
CA LYS A 552 -21.22 -8.69 26.73
C LYS A 552 -22.43 -8.13 27.48
N MET A 553 -23.18 -7.21 26.87
CA MET A 553 -24.44 -6.69 27.41
C MET A 553 -25.55 -7.74 27.42
N ALA A 554 -25.54 -8.71 26.49
CA ALA A 554 -26.45 -9.84 26.50
C ALA A 554 -26.20 -10.79 27.69
N SER A 555 -24.94 -10.96 28.12
CA SER A 555 -24.58 -11.71 29.32
C SER A 555 -24.64 -10.92 30.64
N ASP A 556 -24.56 -9.59 30.56
CA ASP A 556 -24.40 -8.66 31.68
C ASP A 556 -25.02 -7.30 31.29
N PRO A 557 -26.33 -7.07 31.52
CA PRO A 557 -27.01 -5.85 31.10
C PRO A 557 -26.33 -4.55 31.57
N ASP A 558 -25.72 -4.59 32.77
CA ASP A 558 -25.01 -3.46 33.39
C ASP A 558 -23.57 -3.27 32.88
N TYR A 559 -23.09 -4.12 31.95
CA TYR A 559 -21.71 -4.13 31.44
C TYR A 559 -21.20 -2.74 31.05
N ALA A 560 -22.06 -1.96 30.36
CA ALA A 560 -21.77 -0.62 29.88
C ALA A 560 -21.77 0.40 31.02
N ALA A 561 -22.82 0.42 31.85
CA ALA A 561 -22.98 1.35 32.96
C ALA A 561 -21.84 1.22 33.99
N ARG A 562 -21.46 -0.01 34.36
CA ARG A 562 -20.34 -0.29 35.28
C ARG A 562 -18.97 0.17 34.76
N ARG A 563 -18.86 0.47 33.46
CA ARG A 563 -17.66 1.01 32.80
C ARG A 563 -17.79 2.50 32.47
N GLY A 564 -18.83 3.17 32.97
CA GLY A 564 -19.09 4.58 32.77
C GLY A 564 -19.63 4.94 31.38
N PHE A 565 -20.10 3.96 30.60
CA PHE A 565 -20.73 4.22 29.31
C PHE A 565 -22.23 4.49 29.48
N GLN A 566 -22.71 5.52 28.77
CA GLN A 566 -24.12 5.86 28.66
C GLN A 566 -24.74 5.08 27.49
N VAL A 567 -25.83 4.36 27.75
CA VAL A 567 -26.62 3.70 26.70
C VAL A 567 -27.75 4.64 26.30
N VAL A 568 -27.77 5.06 25.04
CA VAL A 568 -28.79 5.97 24.50
C VAL A 568 -29.63 5.19 23.50
N ARG A 569 -30.92 5.03 23.83
CA ARG A 569 -31.91 4.38 22.96
C ARG A 569 -32.68 5.44 22.16
N SER A 570 -32.78 5.24 20.85
CA SER A 570 -33.62 6.08 19.97
C SER A 570 -34.47 5.16 19.08
N GLY A 571 -35.74 5.04 19.44
CA GLY A 571 -36.66 4.05 18.85
C GLY A 571 -36.12 2.62 18.98
N ASN A 572 -35.89 1.98 17.83
CA ASN A 572 -35.33 0.62 17.75
C ASN A 572 -33.79 0.61 17.69
N SER A 573 -33.13 1.77 17.68
CA SER A 573 -31.67 1.87 17.69
C SER A 573 -31.12 2.01 19.11
N ILE A 574 -30.00 1.35 19.37
CA ILE A 574 -29.20 1.49 20.59
C ILE A 574 -27.86 2.08 20.15
N SER A 575 -27.40 3.10 20.87
CA SER A 575 -26.08 3.67 20.73
C SER A 575 -25.41 3.74 22.10
N ILE A 576 -24.07 3.71 22.12
CA ILE A 576 -23.30 3.78 23.36
C ILE A 576 -22.35 4.96 23.26
N ARG A 577 -22.36 5.81 24.29
CA ARG A 577 -21.48 6.99 24.42
C ARG A 577 -20.61 6.84 25.66
N GLN A 578 -19.30 6.99 25.50
CA GLN A 578 -18.42 7.25 26.63
C GLN A 578 -18.37 8.77 26.87
N PRO A 579 -18.69 9.26 28.09
CA PRO A 579 -18.52 10.66 28.44
C PRO A 579 -17.02 11.03 28.48
N PRO A 580 -16.67 12.33 28.45
CA PRO A 580 -15.29 12.77 28.63
C PRO A 580 -14.74 12.36 30.01
N GLY A 581 -13.44 12.11 30.09
CA GLY A 581 -12.77 11.74 31.35
C GLY A 581 -11.53 10.86 31.13
N GLU A 582 -10.79 10.58 32.20
CA GLU A 582 -9.48 9.90 32.13
C GLU A 582 -9.54 8.49 31.50
N ARG A 583 -10.67 7.79 31.68
CA ARG A 583 -10.90 6.44 31.13
C ARG A 583 -11.45 6.44 29.70
N ASN A 584 -11.64 7.63 29.09
CA ASN A 584 -12.20 7.75 27.74
C ASN A 584 -11.24 7.14 26.71
N ALA A 585 -11.74 6.28 25.81
CA ALA A 585 -10.92 5.60 24.81
C ALA A 585 -10.19 6.56 23.84
N LEU A 586 -10.71 7.78 23.67
CA LEU A 586 -10.13 8.87 22.87
C LEU A 586 -9.19 9.79 23.66
N GLY A 587 -8.96 9.51 24.96
CA GLY A 587 -8.21 10.38 25.85
C GLY A 587 -8.80 11.79 25.93
N PHE A 588 -7.94 12.79 26.01
CA PHE A 588 -8.34 14.18 26.23
C PHE A 588 -8.41 15.04 24.96
N ILE A 589 -8.06 14.54 23.78
CA ILE A 589 -8.14 15.30 22.53
C ILE A 589 -8.29 14.40 21.30
N LYS A 590 -9.13 14.81 20.33
CA LYS A 590 -9.28 14.19 19.01
C LYS A 590 -9.15 15.23 17.89
N PHE A 591 -8.64 14.82 16.74
CA PHE A 591 -8.38 15.66 15.57
C PHE A 591 -9.23 15.16 14.40
N ILE A 592 -10.09 16.03 13.85
CA ILE A 592 -11.15 15.63 12.93
C ILE A 592 -10.87 16.10 11.50
N PHE A 593 -10.78 15.13 10.60
CA PHE A 593 -10.72 15.27 9.15
C PHE A 593 -11.86 14.40 8.58
N PRO A 594 -13.04 14.94 8.26
CA PRO A 594 -14.23 14.13 7.97
C PRO A 594 -14.07 13.25 6.72
N ASN A 595 -14.08 11.92 6.89
CA ASN A 595 -13.76 10.97 5.82
C ASN A 595 -14.70 9.74 5.78
N GLN A 596 -14.72 9.05 4.63
CA GLN A 596 -15.58 7.88 4.39
C GLN A 596 -15.28 6.66 5.27
N HIS A 597 -14.10 6.61 5.92
CA HIS A 597 -13.70 5.48 6.77
C HIS A 597 -14.05 5.69 8.24
N ALA A 598 -14.56 6.87 8.63
CA ALA A 598 -14.83 7.29 10.00
C ALA A 598 -13.63 7.17 10.95
N VAL A 599 -12.40 7.33 10.43
CA VAL A 599 -11.16 7.35 11.24
C VAL A 599 -10.74 8.77 11.59
N TYR A 600 -9.95 8.92 12.65
CA TYR A 600 -9.40 10.20 13.11
C TYR A 600 -8.09 9.99 13.88
N LEU A 601 -7.37 11.08 14.18
CA LEU A 601 -6.25 11.05 15.13
C LEU A 601 -6.79 11.33 16.53
N HIS A 602 -6.25 10.70 17.58
CA HIS A 602 -6.70 10.97 18.95
C HIS A 602 -5.68 10.59 20.05
N ASP A 603 -5.88 11.10 21.27
CA ASP A 603 -5.16 10.70 22.48
C ASP A 603 -5.60 9.28 22.95
N THR A 604 -4.90 8.71 23.93
CA THR A 604 -5.33 7.46 24.55
C THR A 604 -4.85 7.34 26.00
N PRO A 605 -5.66 6.76 26.91
CA PRO A 605 -5.19 6.46 28.26
C PRO A 605 -4.10 5.38 28.30
N ASN A 606 -4.04 4.52 27.28
CA ASN A 606 -3.11 3.39 27.22
C ASN A 606 -1.70 3.80 26.73
N ARG A 607 -1.08 4.79 27.38
CA ARG A 607 0.18 5.40 26.92
C ARG A 607 1.39 4.46 26.91
N SER A 608 1.40 3.44 27.77
CA SER A 608 2.44 2.39 27.77
C SER A 608 2.58 1.67 26.42
N LEU A 609 1.50 1.60 25.62
CA LEU A 609 1.54 0.96 24.31
C LEU A 609 2.48 1.66 23.31
N PHE A 610 2.79 2.95 23.48
CA PHE A 610 3.76 3.66 22.63
C PHE A 610 5.22 3.19 22.84
N GLY A 611 5.51 2.48 23.93
CA GLY A 611 6.82 1.87 24.20
C GLY A 611 7.12 0.60 23.39
N ASN A 612 6.15 0.06 22.64
CA ASN A 612 6.36 -1.12 21.80
C ASN A 612 6.95 -0.75 20.43
N ASP A 613 7.75 -1.64 19.85
CA ASP A 613 8.24 -1.50 18.46
C ASP A 613 7.11 -1.62 17.45
N VAL A 614 6.26 -2.66 17.60
CA VAL A 614 5.09 -2.89 16.77
C VAL A 614 3.87 -2.27 17.45
N ARG A 615 3.32 -1.20 16.88
CA ARG A 615 2.23 -0.41 17.48
C ARG A 615 0.89 -0.59 16.76
N ALA A 616 0.59 -1.81 16.33
CA ALA A 616 -0.65 -2.18 15.64
C ALA A 616 -1.74 -2.67 16.62
N PHE A 617 -2.31 -1.76 17.42
CA PHE A 617 -3.23 -2.11 18.52
C PHE A 617 -4.64 -1.48 18.42
N SER A 618 -4.90 -0.59 17.47
CA SER A 618 -6.20 0.10 17.34
C SER A 618 -7.20 -0.64 16.44
N HIS A 619 -8.41 -0.07 16.34
CA HIS A 619 -9.48 -0.51 15.45
C HIS A 619 -9.53 0.26 14.12
N GLY A 620 -8.44 0.94 13.72
CA GLY A 620 -8.31 1.67 12.46
C GLY A 620 -7.96 3.14 12.63
N CYS A 621 -8.49 3.80 13.67
CA CYS A 621 -8.08 5.16 14.06
C CYS A 621 -6.62 5.22 14.52
N VAL A 622 -6.00 6.39 14.42
CA VAL A 622 -4.59 6.59 14.76
C VAL A 622 -4.48 7.23 16.14
N ARG A 623 -3.85 6.55 17.10
CA ARG A 623 -3.60 7.14 18.43
C ARG A 623 -2.24 7.82 18.41
N VAL A 624 -2.15 9.03 18.93
CA VAL A 624 -0.96 9.88 18.85
C VAL A 624 -0.31 10.02 20.23
N ASP A 625 1.01 9.84 20.30
CA ASP A 625 1.80 10.12 21.49
C ASP A 625 1.99 11.63 21.67
N LYS A 626 2.00 12.13 22.92
CA LYS A 626 2.05 13.57 23.24
C LYS A 626 1.10 14.46 22.40
N PRO A 627 -0.21 14.17 22.35
CA PRO A 627 -1.11 14.81 21.38
C PRO A 627 -1.37 16.30 21.66
N PHE A 628 -1.14 16.81 22.87
CA PHE A 628 -1.24 18.26 23.10
C PHE A 628 -0.12 19.06 22.44
N ALA A 629 1.10 18.52 22.36
CA ALA A 629 2.21 19.12 21.62
C ALA A 629 1.93 19.13 20.09
N LEU A 630 1.28 18.08 19.58
CA LEU A 630 0.77 18.06 18.21
C LEU A 630 -0.28 19.18 18.00
N ALA A 631 -1.23 19.31 18.93
CA ALA A 631 -2.28 20.33 18.83
C ALA A 631 -1.74 21.76 18.88
N GLU A 632 -0.78 22.05 19.75
CA GLU A 632 -0.05 23.33 19.80
C GLU A 632 0.64 23.62 18.45
N ARG A 633 1.36 22.64 17.88
CA ARG A 633 2.01 22.81 16.57
C ARG A 633 1.01 23.09 15.44
N LEU A 634 -0.14 22.44 15.43
CA LEU A 634 -1.18 22.63 14.41
C LEU A 634 -1.97 23.93 14.61
N LEU A 635 -2.15 24.39 15.85
CA LEU A 635 -2.87 25.61 16.18
C LEU A 635 -2.01 26.88 16.13
N ALA A 636 -0.68 26.75 16.05
CA ALA A 636 0.26 27.87 16.03
C ALA A 636 -0.08 28.97 15.00
N ALA A 637 -0.46 28.60 13.78
CA ALA A 637 -0.86 29.54 12.72
C ALA A 637 -2.35 29.93 12.74
N SER A 638 -3.16 29.27 13.58
CA SER A 638 -4.62 29.45 13.63
C SER A 638 -5.08 30.25 14.85
N THR A 639 -4.87 29.72 16.06
CA THR A 639 -5.31 30.36 17.32
C THR A 639 -4.16 30.70 18.26
N GLY A 640 -2.94 30.22 17.96
CA GLY A 640 -1.76 30.40 18.81
C GLY A 640 -1.87 29.69 20.18
N GLN A 641 -2.82 28.77 20.36
CA GLN A 641 -3.06 28.13 21.66
C GLN A 641 -1.96 27.14 22.04
N SER A 642 -1.36 27.36 23.22
CA SER A 642 -0.31 26.51 23.76
C SER A 642 -0.82 25.20 24.38
N GLU A 643 0.06 24.22 24.54
CA GLU A 643 -0.26 22.95 25.22
C GLU A 643 -0.84 23.19 26.63
N GLN A 644 -0.33 24.20 27.36
CA GLN A 644 -0.83 24.58 28.69
C GLN A 644 -2.28 25.10 28.63
N GLN A 645 -2.60 25.97 27.67
CA GLN A 645 -3.95 26.52 27.51
C GLN A 645 -4.96 25.42 27.14
N LEU A 646 -4.57 24.52 26.23
CA LEU A 646 -5.40 23.38 25.81
C LEU A 646 -5.67 22.41 26.98
N ARG A 647 -4.65 22.10 27.78
CA ARG A 647 -4.80 21.27 29.00
C ARG A 647 -5.72 21.93 30.03
N GLY A 648 -5.71 23.26 30.13
CA GLY A 648 -6.63 24.03 30.98
C GLY A 648 -8.12 23.91 30.62
N LEU A 649 -8.46 23.30 29.48
CA LEU A 649 -9.84 23.00 29.08
C LEU A 649 -10.32 21.63 29.57
N ILE A 650 -9.43 20.75 30.05
CA ILE A 650 -9.81 19.42 30.56
C ILE A 650 -10.78 19.57 31.75
N GLY A 651 -11.82 18.75 31.77
CA GLY A 651 -12.89 18.82 32.78
C GLY A 651 -13.94 19.92 32.57
N ARG A 652 -13.74 20.86 31.63
CA ARG A 652 -14.66 22.00 31.38
C ARG A 652 -15.69 21.73 30.27
N GLY A 653 -16.19 20.50 30.17
CA GLY A 653 -17.04 20.03 29.07
C GLY A 653 -16.27 19.73 27.77
N GLU A 654 -16.95 19.28 26.72
CA GLU A 654 -16.37 19.04 25.38
C GLU A 654 -16.19 20.38 24.65
N ARG A 655 -15.00 20.65 24.07
CA ARG A 655 -14.66 21.94 23.46
C ARG A 655 -14.09 21.74 22.06
N MET A 656 -14.82 22.20 21.05
CA MET A 656 -14.36 22.25 19.66
C MET A 656 -13.49 23.50 19.44
N ILE A 657 -12.36 23.31 18.76
CA ILE A 657 -11.45 24.36 18.31
C ILE A 657 -11.34 24.22 16.80
N LYS A 658 -11.95 25.14 16.06
CA LYS A 658 -11.93 25.14 14.59
C LYS A 658 -10.58 25.69 14.10
N LEU A 659 -10.02 25.07 13.06
CA LEU A 659 -8.85 25.59 12.36
C LEU A 659 -9.26 26.72 11.40
N THR A 660 -8.41 27.75 11.30
CA THR A 660 -8.62 28.90 10.39
C THR A 660 -8.51 28.45 8.93
N GLU A 661 -7.45 27.72 8.62
CA GLU A 661 -7.23 27.02 7.36
C GLU A 661 -7.23 25.52 7.62
N LYS A 662 -7.76 24.72 6.69
CA LYS A 662 -7.73 23.27 6.84
C LYS A 662 -6.32 22.74 6.60
N ILE A 663 -5.93 21.71 7.35
CA ILE A 663 -4.58 21.12 7.29
C ILE A 663 -4.66 19.73 6.64
N PRO A 664 -4.03 19.48 5.47
CA PRO A 664 -4.01 18.16 4.85
C PRO A 664 -3.44 17.08 5.79
N VAL A 665 -4.07 15.91 5.76
CA VAL A 665 -3.70 14.70 6.52
C VAL A 665 -3.55 13.54 5.55
N HIS A 666 -2.32 13.04 5.40
CA HIS A 666 -1.98 11.93 4.54
C HIS A 666 -1.74 10.68 5.40
N LEU A 667 -2.67 9.72 5.37
CA LEU A 667 -2.46 8.38 5.92
C LEU A 667 -1.82 7.51 4.83
N THR A 668 -0.54 7.20 5.00
CA THR A 668 0.31 6.57 3.98
C THR A 668 0.83 5.21 4.43
N TYR A 669 1.34 4.43 3.48
CA TYR A 669 1.84 3.08 3.73
C TYR A 669 3.15 2.86 2.97
N PHE A 670 4.26 3.34 3.51
CA PHE A 670 5.58 3.16 2.92
C PHE A 670 6.40 2.13 3.69
N THR A 671 6.63 0.97 3.06
CA THR A 671 7.49 -0.12 3.56
C THR A 671 8.95 0.05 3.15
N VAL A 672 9.23 0.88 2.14
CA VAL A 672 10.57 1.32 1.75
C VAL A 672 10.51 2.81 1.45
N PHE A 673 11.37 3.58 2.11
CA PHE A 673 11.47 5.03 1.95
C PHE A 673 12.89 5.49 2.29
N VAL A 674 13.24 6.73 1.96
CA VAL A 674 14.47 7.37 2.42
C VAL A 674 14.11 8.34 3.54
N ASP A 675 14.84 8.29 4.66
CA ASP A 675 14.63 9.17 5.81
C ASP A 675 15.35 10.52 5.68
N GLU A 676 15.19 11.37 6.69
CA GLU A 676 15.83 12.70 6.80
C GLU A 676 17.36 12.67 6.73
N THR A 677 18.01 11.54 7.06
CA THR A 677 19.47 11.38 6.99
C THR A 677 19.95 11.00 5.57
N GLY A 678 19.02 10.76 4.64
CA GLY A 678 19.33 10.18 3.33
C GLY A 678 19.50 8.65 3.35
N THR A 679 19.15 7.98 4.45
CA THR A 679 19.32 6.53 4.60
C THR A 679 18.09 5.79 4.08
N LEU A 680 18.30 4.71 3.32
CA LEU A 680 17.22 3.84 2.85
C LEU A 680 16.68 3.00 4.01
N GLN A 681 15.44 3.25 4.40
CA GLN A 681 14.72 2.56 5.46
C GLN A 681 13.80 1.49 4.88
N GLN A 682 13.74 0.34 5.57
CA GLN A 682 12.78 -0.73 5.28
C GLN A 682 11.94 -1.04 6.53
N ARG A 683 10.66 -1.36 6.32
CA ARG A 683 9.69 -1.77 7.35
C ARG A 683 8.97 -3.05 6.90
N ARG A 684 8.41 -3.78 7.87
CA ARG A 684 7.61 -4.99 7.60
C ARG A 684 6.30 -4.62 6.92
N ASP A 685 5.82 -5.46 6.01
CA ASP A 685 4.52 -5.30 5.33
C ASP A 685 3.35 -5.69 6.26
N LEU A 686 3.08 -4.83 7.25
CA LEU A 686 2.13 -5.01 8.35
C LEU A 686 0.74 -5.56 7.96
N TYR A 687 0.22 -5.16 6.80
CA TYR A 687 -1.13 -5.48 6.29
C TYR A 687 -1.13 -6.28 4.97
N GLY A 688 0.03 -6.69 4.47
CA GLY A 688 0.13 -7.37 3.17
C GLY A 688 -0.22 -6.46 1.97
N HIS A 689 0.00 -5.14 2.06
CA HIS A 689 -0.25 -4.21 0.95
C HIS A 689 0.94 -4.15 -0.03
N ASP A 690 2.14 -4.53 0.40
CA ASP A 690 3.31 -4.67 -0.47
C ASP A 690 3.25 -5.91 -1.33
N ALA A 691 2.86 -7.05 -0.75
CA ALA A 691 2.55 -8.26 -1.53
C ALA A 691 1.48 -7.99 -2.61
N ARG A 692 0.40 -7.25 -2.27
CA ARG A 692 -0.68 -6.92 -3.20
C ARG A 692 -0.25 -6.00 -4.35
N VAL A 693 0.51 -4.95 -4.05
CA VAL A 693 1.02 -4.02 -5.09
C VAL A 693 1.98 -4.75 -6.02
N LYS A 694 2.95 -5.51 -5.48
CA LYS A 694 3.91 -6.27 -6.30
C LYS A 694 3.21 -7.27 -7.22
N ASN A 695 2.28 -8.06 -6.70
CA ASN A 695 1.48 -8.99 -7.50
C ASN A 695 0.70 -8.28 -8.62
N ALA A 696 0.03 -7.17 -8.32
CA ALA A 696 -0.74 -6.40 -9.31
C ALA A 696 0.15 -5.71 -10.38
N LEU A 697 1.41 -5.42 -10.05
CA LEU A 697 2.44 -4.93 -10.96
C LEU A 697 3.23 -6.05 -11.67
N GLN A 698 2.99 -7.32 -11.34
CA GLN A 698 3.71 -8.49 -11.86
C GLN A 698 5.22 -8.48 -11.53
N LEU A 699 5.54 -8.09 -10.28
CA LEU A 699 6.90 -8.05 -9.70
C LEU A 699 7.18 -9.23 -8.77
#